data_AF-A0A0A1UHC1-F1
#
_entry.id   AF-A0A0A1UHC1-F1
#
_cell.length_a   1.000
_cell.length_b   1.000
_cell.length_c   1.000
_cell.angle_alpha   90.00
_cell.angle_beta   90.00
_cell.angle_gamma   90.00
#
_symmetry.space_group_name_H-M   'P 1'
#
loop_
_entity.id
_entity.type
_entity.pdbx_description
1 polymer ?
#
loop_
_entity_poly.entity_id
_entity_poly.type
_entity_poly.pdbx_seq_one_letter_code
_entity_poly.pdbx_strand_id
1 'polypeptide(L)'
;MASLLLFAFIFGVLSLNYKATKKLDDNCNLACFLSGFKVNVNFNDTACGSVLGSTFCFKSLYIDEILLKSIDGKVDNVENPQSFSASLTLEKIHAIGTLTGSDLNTDIGVADLTLHDASMNFGMSMTTFNYKGYDLVDTVKSDMKVDLNSNEMDIAITCPTGNFLCKLLKFATNLGDLVSSILQSVLNKEIPTLEQMIDSNLTSIFNQTNHEYVMVYLERMEPTIIPVPNGMTNLTESSLFDMISWASTYLFGGNSSLGLNNLIDRFTKNTGSFVVGFGEQDTFADLSDTILNVLQFNNITIPDINGTLDFGLKFLNISGLNTWNKMEFFEPLRYTKSETNVSICESQPYCDQQLKISSGLQMLSINVSFTMNASADGEMINTSGKKLHEEGNLYVLVTDNYLEGRIQVAIPNGKFEEYSNNQCTNITCLLALFQNGTGIPLLRVNTSLDILKMTAASSSIEDGVQHIINSVADVFINRYKPVIPAFLNGLVNGLGGDAVNSLLEGYIGKSCDQDPDMAVKEYNTAVVATTISVAFVLSLLICCIAILFLVVKWRMAKQVDSEEKSTETADQEKVSECEENEKTKKPFLERLKAFPLWFCKQWTRTDPEGASLFLDSRVNIVIRVVIPFVILLGIALFLTSNTGVGATVNAYISIGNENTIVLPVADFGLMNSVKDMWTAKVYPLAILIMLFSGVWPYAKLAVLLFTFFMPSKIVPPKVRGYILLVLDALGKWSMLDSYVMVLMIVAFYFNIPLPIRHGDNVEDPVKINLYVDECYGFVTLLLGTLFSLVLSHVVVGVHNFLQHNPEDNKGKEGLSWKPLFMYTRFLVTKIVIPVFLFITFVLVMTGFFLTSFSFDFNGLAGWALKILGQSPERTFSVVDLGTQLPGAAKEPNSFAVRITQIVYFLTIVAIPILHLVSLFALWFLPLQRKFQSWLYHACEVFYAWSCIDVFVISVIAAIVELSQFASFMVEPMCGAKIDALGMSIDEIVAKFFGEEQLIEGHETCFEVKANLESGCWLLFVAVVLYTIVTIAMMQIVKRALAKRLPTPEELDKMHENCIEMKEENTDVPIASPVNVVGADGTPDQHTLEPVEPETDSNKEEEVMNDNIKEEDVPQTVTNDEQDA
;
A
#
# COMPACT_ATOMS: atom_id res chain seq x y z
N MET A 1 -9.58 45.58 19.31
CA MET A 1 -8.69 44.60 19.99
C MET A 1 -9.15 43.17 19.79
N ALA A 2 -10.36 42.76 20.19
CA ALA A 2 -10.88 41.40 19.99
C ALA A 2 -10.73 40.86 18.54
N SER A 3 -11.10 41.65 17.52
CA SER A 3 -10.95 41.27 16.11
C SER A 3 -9.49 41.07 15.65
N LEU A 4 -8.52 41.68 16.34
CA LEU A 4 -7.09 41.49 16.09
C LEU A 4 -6.58 40.17 16.67
N LEU A 5 -7.06 39.79 17.86
CA LEU A 5 -6.75 38.51 18.50
C LEU A 5 -7.28 37.33 17.67
N LEU A 6 -8.46 37.47 17.07
CA LEU A 6 -9.01 36.47 16.16
C LEU A 6 -8.17 36.33 14.86
N PHE A 7 -7.71 37.46 14.30
CA PHE A 7 -6.86 37.47 13.10
C PHE A 7 -5.46 36.87 13.35
N ALA A 8 -4.86 37.16 14.50
CA ALA A 8 -3.55 36.63 14.89
C ALA A 8 -3.54 35.09 15.00
N PHE A 9 -4.68 34.48 15.36
CA PHE A 9 -4.82 33.04 15.54
C PHE A 9 -4.80 32.22 14.23
N ILE A 10 -5.08 32.85 13.08
CA ILE A 10 -5.34 32.15 11.82
C ILE A 10 -4.13 32.11 10.88
N PHE A 11 -3.19 33.07 10.99
CA PHE A 11 -2.05 33.22 10.07
C PHE A 11 -0.66 32.98 10.68
N GLY A 12 -0.59 32.42 11.89
CA GLY A 12 0.65 32.19 12.65
C GLY A 12 1.63 31.12 12.14
N VAL A 13 1.58 30.71 10.86
CA VAL A 13 2.36 29.57 10.33
C VAL A 13 3.15 29.96 9.07
N LEU A 14 4.13 30.88 9.18
CA LEU A 14 5.21 31.02 8.18
C LEU A 14 6.43 31.92 8.56
N SER A 15 7.07 31.71 9.72
CA SER A 15 8.53 31.98 9.86
C SER A 15 9.13 31.42 11.15
N LEU A 16 10.04 30.45 11.04
CA LEU A 16 10.85 29.95 12.16
C LEU A 16 12.12 30.79 12.35
N ASN A 17 12.31 31.35 13.55
CA ASN A 17 13.47 31.12 14.43
C ASN A 17 13.64 32.27 15.46
N TYR A 18 13.42 31.99 16.75
CA TYR A 18 14.09 32.76 17.80
C TYR A 18 14.35 31.92 19.06
N LYS A 19 15.52 32.11 19.69
CA LYS A 19 15.83 31.54 21.00
C LYS A 19 15.58 32.58 22.08
N ALA A 20 14.57 32.37 22.91
CA ALA A 20 14.31 33.23 24.06
C ALA A 20 15.42 33.09 25.12
N THR A 21 16.30 34.09 25.23
CA THR A 21 17.22 34.19 26.37
C THR A 21 16.48 34.70 27.60
N LYS A 22 16.27 33.80 28.57
CA LYS A 22 15.63 34.08 29.86
C LYS A 22 16.40 35.15 30.62
N LYS A 23 15.87 36.38 30.67
CA LYS A 23 16.39 37.49 31.48
C LYS A 23 15.34 37.85 32.54
N LEU A 24 15.81 38.11 33.76
CA LEU A 24 14.99 38.24 34.96
C LEU A 24 14.99 39.71 35.39
N ASP A 25 14.02 40.50 34.90
CA ASP A 25 13.87 41.93 35.21
C ASP A 25 12.39 42.23 35.57
N ASP A 26 12.15 42.62 36.83
CA ASP A 26 10.98 43.31 37.41
C ASP A 26 9.58 43.11 36.77
N ASN A 27 9.02 41.90 36.92
CA ASN A 27 7.58 41.65 36.79
C ASN A 27 6.80 42.27 37.96
N CYS A 28 5.69 42.95 37.68
CA CYS A 28 4.85 43.60 38.69
C CYS A 28 3.35 43.42 38.43
N ASN A 29 2.55 43.28 39.49
CA ASN A 29 1.08 43.25 39.42
C ASN A 29 0.50 44.64 39.11
N LEU A 30 -0.80 44.72 38.81
CA LEU A 30 -1.50 45.98 38.49
C LEU A 30 -1.19 47.14 39.44
N ALA A 31 -1.20 46.93 40.76
CA ALA A 31 -0.89 48.00 41.72
C ALA A 31 0.58 48.48 41.66
N CYS A 32 1.55 47.57 41.51
CA CYS A 32 2.93 47.96 41.29
C CYS A 32 3.13 48.64 39.91
N PHE A 33 2.43 48.18 38.87
CA PHE A 33 2.49 48.77 37.54
C PHE A 33 1.96 50.22 37.53
N LEU A 34 0.78 50.47 38.12
CA LEU A 34 0.19 51.81 38.23
C LEU A 34 1.06 52.79 39.04
N SER A 35 1.71 52.32 40.12
CA SER A 35 2.70 53.14 40.85
C SER A 35 4.02 53.38 40.09
N GLY A 36 4.16 52.91 38.84
CA GLY A 36 5.23 53.31 37.92
C GLY A 36 4.73 54.07 36.68
N PHE A 37 3.41 54.23 36.56
CA PHE A 37 2.71 54.72 35.38
C PHE A 37 2.64 56.24 35.41
N LYS A 38 3.42 56.91 34.55
CA LYS A 38 3.49 58.37 34.48
C LYS A 38 2.79 58.89 33.23
N VAL A 39 1.97 59.92 33.40
CA VAL A 39 1.09 60.46 32.35
C VAL A 39 1.31 61.96 32.21
N ASN A 40 1.62 62.43 31.01
CA ASN A 40 1.79 63.85 30.71
C ASN A 40 0.56 64.40 29.94
N VAL A 41 -0.39 64.98 30.66
CA VAL A 41 -1.59 65.58 30.06
C VAL A 41 -1.30 67.03 29.68
N ASN A 42 -1.36 67.35 28.39
CA ASN A 42 -1.15 68.71 27.87
C ASN A 42 -2.50 69.37 27.53
N PHE A 43 -2.80 70.51 28.13
CA PHE A 43 -4.08 71.20 27.97
C PHE A 43 -3.95 72.34 26.96
N ASN A 44 -4.45 72.12 25.74
CA ASN A 44 -4.54 73.15 24.71
C ASN A 44 -5.69 74.13 25.06
N ASP A 45 -5.38 75.08 25.93
CA ASP A 45 -6.20 76.25 26.32
C ASP A 45 -7.49 75.94 27.12
N THR A 46 -7.70 74.70 27.60
CA THR A 46 -8.96 74.26 28.22
C THR A 46 -9.06 74.40 29.75
N ALA A 47 -7.94 74.44 30.47
CA ALA A 47 -7.91 74.21 31.92
C ALA A 47 -7.71 75.52 32.74
N CYS A 48 -8.62 76.48 32.58
CA CYS A 48 -8.51 77.83 33.17
C CYS A 48 -9.58 78.14 34.24
N GLY A 49 -9.22 78.93 35.24
CA GLY A 49 -10.13 79.49 36.25
C GLY A 49 -9.67 80.85 36.79
N SER A 50 -10.53 81.57 37.53
CA SER A 50 -10.27 82.95 37.97
C SER A 50 -10.27 83.14 39.48
N VAL A 51 -9.22 83.75 40.03
CA VAL A 51 -9.10 84.14 41.45
C VAL A 51 -8.90 85.65 41.55
N LEU A 52 -9.72 86.33 42.37
CA LEU A 52 -9.57 87.77 42.66
C LEU A 52 -9.46 88.66 41.40
N GLY A 53 -10.15 88.28 40.32
CA GLY A 53 -10.14 88.99 39.04
C GLY A 53 -8.96 88.70 38.11
N SER A 54 -8.08 87.74 38.46
CA SER A 54 -6.99 87.26 37.61
C SER A 54 -7.25 85.82 37.13
N THR A 55 -6.98 85.54 35.86
CA THR A 55 -7.13 84.21 35.25
C THR A 55 -5.84 83.41 35.36
N PHE A 56 -5.96 82.12 35.70
CA PHE A 56 -4.87 81.16 35.82
C PHE A 56 -5.24 79.89 35.05
N CYS A 57 -4.30 79.35 34.28
CA CYS A 57 -4.52 78.18 33.43
C CYS A 57 -3.47 77.09 33.71
N PHE A 58 -3.90 75.84 33.83
CA PHE A 58 -2.98 74.70 33.71
C PHE A 58 -2.62 74.51 32.24
N LYS A 59 -1.33 74.52 31.95
CA LYS A 59 -0.78 74.24 30.61
C LYS A 59 -0.52 72.75 30.40
N SER A 60 0.02 72.09 31.41
CA SER A 60 0.09 70.64 31.50
C SER A 60 -0.06 70.17 32.93
N LEU A 61 -0.43 68.90 33.10
CA LEU A 61 -0.48 68.16 34.35
C LEU A 61 0.29 66.85 34.15
N TYR A 62 1.39 66.70 34.89
CA TYR A 62 2.22 65.50 34.89
C TYR A 62 1.89 64.65 36.11
N ILE A 63 1.18 63.55 35.90
CA ILE A 63 0.83 62.57 36.93
C ILE A 63 2.00 61.60 37.08
N ASP A 64 2.53 61.45 38.28
CA ASP A 64 3.75 60.66 38.55
C ASP A 64 3.62 59.60 39.66
N GLU A 65 2.53 59.59 40.42
CA GLU A 65 2.12 58.49 41.31
C GLU A 65 0.60 58.27 41.26
N ILE A 66 0.19 57.01 41.11
CA ILE A 66 -1.21 56.56 41.20
C ILE A 66 -1.26 55.36 42.15
N LEU A 67 -2.04 55.46 43.22
CA LEU A 67 -2.31 54.37 44.16
C LEU A 67 -3.79 53.97 44.08
N LEU A 68 -4.03 52.67 43.90
CA LEU A 68 -5.35 52.10 43.64
C LEU A 68 -5.94 51.48 44.93
N LYS A 69 -7.12 51.94 45.34
CA LYS A 69 -7.79 51.52 46.59
C LYS A 69 -8.73 50.34 46.37
N SER A 70 -9.57 50.42 45.35
CA SER A 70 -10.40 49.31 44.88
C SER A 70 -10.81 49.48 43.42
N ILE A 71 -11.17 48.37 42.79
CA ILE A 71 -11.95 48.34 41.56
C ILE A 71 -13.00 47.23 41.69
N ASP A 72 -14.19 47.43 41.13
CA ASP A 72 -15.34 46.53 41.28
C ASP A 72 -16.25 46.64 40.04
N GLY A 73 -17.00 45.58 39.75
CA GLY A 73 -17.86 45.46 38.58
C GLY A 73 -19.09 44.62 38.88
N LYS A 74 -20.28 45.14 38.50
CA LYS A 74 -21.58 44.51 38.74
C LYS A 74 -22.53 44.66 37.57
N VAL A 75 -23.48 43.74 37.45
CA VAL A 75 -24.70 43.88 36.64
C VAL A 75 -25.92 44.08 37.52
N ASP A 76 -26.99 44.66 36.97
CA ASP A 76 -28.26 44.87 37.67
C ASP A 76 -29.04 43.57 37.93
N ASN A 77 -28.96 42.62 36.98
CA ASN A 77 -29.53 41.29 37.11
C ASN A 77 -28.66 40.28 36.34
N VAL A 78 -28.21 39.21 37.00
CA VAL A 78 -27.37 38.17 36.38
C VAL A 78 -28.13 37.42 35.27
N GLU A 79 -29.43 37.16 35.44
CA GLU A 79 -30.23 36.36 34.49
C GLU A 79 -30.66 37.15 33.25
N ASN A 80 -30.78 38.48 33.33
CA ASN A 80 -31.26 39.34 32.24
C ASN A 80 -30.71 40.78 32.41
N PRO A 81 -29.40 40.99 32.27
CA PRO A 81 -28.76 42.26 32.57
C PRO A 81 -29.15 43.36 31.58
N GLN A 82 -29.66 44.48 32.10
CA GLN A 82 -30.01 45.68 31.33
C GLN A 82 -28.95 46.79 31.49
N SER A 83 -28.16 46.72 32.57
CA SER A 83 -27.08 47.65 32.84
C SER A 83 -25.89 47.02 33.56
N PHE A 84 -24.71 47.47 33.17
CA PHE A 84 -23.43 47.19 33.82
C PHE A 84 -22.96 48.43 34.57
N SER A 85 -22.31 48.25 35.72
CA SER A 85 -21.63 49.32 36.45
C SER A 85 -20.25 48.88 36.93
N ALA A 86 -19.24 49.67 36.59
CA ALA A 86 -17.91 49.61 37.18
C ALA A 86 -17.73 50.76 38.17
N SER A 87 -16.99 50.51 39.25
CA SER A 87 -16.47 51.56 40.12
C SER A 87 -14.97 51.38 40.35
N LEU A 88 -14.25 52.49 40.30
CA LEU A 88 -12.83 52.62 40.53
C LEU A 88 -12.64 53.62 41.67
N THR A 89 -11.88 53.27 42.70
CA THR A 89 -11.48 54.19 43.76
C THR A 89 -9.96 54.20 43.90
N LEU A 90 -9.39 55.40 43.93
CA LEU A 90 -7.96 55.65 43.98
C LEU A 90 -7.62 56.18 45.37
N GLU A 91 -6.68 55.54 46.07
CA GLU A 91 -6.26 55.95 47.41
C GLU A 91 -5.56 57.31 47.34
N LYS A 92 -4.71 57.49 46.32
CA LYS A 92 -3.94 58.69 46.08
C LYS A 92 -3.67 58.88 44.58
N ILE A 93 -3.74 60.12 44.11
CA ILE A 93 -3.12 60.56 42.85
C ILE A 93 -2.19 61.74 43.18
N HIS A 94 -0.92 61.66 42.79
CA HIS A 94 0.03 62.76 42.85
C HIS A 94 0.26 63.32 41.44
N ALA A 95 0.24 64.64 41.28
CA ALA A 95 0.43 65.27 39.99
C ALA A 95 1.02 66.69 40.11
N ILE A 96 1.87 67.04 39.14
CA ILE A 96 2.61 68.31 39.09
C ILE A 96 2.11 69.10 37.87
N GLY A 97 1.42 70.21 38.12
CA GLY A 97 0.80 71.05 37.11
C GLY A 97 1.54 72.36 36.85
N THR A 98 1.75 72.71 35.58
CA THR A 98 2.37 73.99 35.19
C THR A 98 1.28 75.08 35.11
N LEU A 99 1.35 76.08 36.00
CA LEU A 99 0.43 77.21 36.02
C LEU A 99 0.90 78.33 35.10
N THR A 100 0.00 78.89 34.31
CA THR A 100 0.23 80.00 33.37
C THR A 100 -0.79 81.11 33.53
N GLY A 101 -0.48 82.29 32.98
CA GLY A 101 -1.42 83.42 32.91
C GLY A 101 -2.44 83.30 31.78
N SER A 102 -3.25 84.36 31.61
CA SER A 102 -4.27 84.51 30.55
C SER A 102 -3.78 84.25 29.13
N ASP A 103 -2.47 84.38 28.91
CA ASP A 103 -1.85 84.39 27.59
C ASP A 103 -1.18 83.03 27.26
N LEU A 104 -1.26 82.05 28.19
CA LEU A 104 -0.73 80.67 28.17
C LEU A 104 0.79 80.48 27.90
N ASN A 105 1.47 81.54 27.49
CA ASN A 105 2.90 81.60 27.17
C ASN A 105 3.76 82.13 28.34
N THR A 106 3.13 82.54 29.45
CA THR A 106 3.80 83.06 30.65
C THR A 106 3.62 82.10 31.82
N ASP A 107 4.66 81.32 32.12
CA ASP A 107 4.65 80.38 33.25
C ASP A 107 4.68 81.18 34.58
N ILE A 108 3.62 81.02 35.38
CA ILE A 108 3.39 81.75 36.64
C ILE A 108 3.98 81.00 37.84
N GLY A 109 3.96 79.67 37.81
CA GLY A 109 4.47 78.80 38.86
C GLY A 109 4.14 77.34 38.59
N VAL A 110 4.38 76.48 39.59
CA VAL A 110 4.05 75.07 39.55
C VAL A 110 3.10 74.77 40.71
N ALA A 111 2.03 74.02 40.46
CA ALA A 111 1.19 73.45 41.50
C ALA A 111 1.55 71.98 41.70
N ASP A 112 1.93 71.63 42.91
CA ASP A 112 2.03 70.27 43.42
C ASP A 112 0.65 69.89 44.00
N LEU A 113 0.06 68.79 43.53
CA LEU A 113 -1.32 68.40 43.76
C LEU A 113 -1.37 66.95 44.23
N THR A 114 -2.03 66.70 45.36
CA THR A 114 -2.39 65.35 45.79
C THR A 114 -3.90 65.25 46.01
N LEU A 115 -4.53 64.32 45.30
CA LEU A 115 -5.91 63.89 45.49
C LEU A 115 -5.92 62.64 46.36
N HIS A 116 -6.71 62.59 47.43
CA HIS A 116 -6.97 61.36 48.20
C HIS A 116 -8.41 60.88 47.99
N ASP A 117 -8.63 59.56 47.98
CA ASP A 117 -9.96 58.92 47.86
C ASP A 117 -10.82 59.34 46.64
N ALA A 118 -10.19 59.76 45.55
CA ALA A 118 -10.88 60.08 44.29
C ALA A 118 -11.57 58.84 43.69
N SER A 119 -12.78 59.00 43.14
CA SER A 119 -13.57 57.89 42.60
C SER A 119 -14.11 58.15 41.20
N MET A 120 -14.26 57.08 40.43
CA MET A 120 -14.79 57.08 39.07
C MET A 120 -15.81 55.95 38.95
N ASN A 121 -17.05 56.29 38.70
CA ASN A 121 -18.14 55.36 38.46
C ASN A 121 -18.51 55.41 36.98
N PHE A 122 -18.64 54.25 36.35
CA PHE A 122 -18.96 54.10 34.94
C PHE A 122 -20.13 53.14 34.79
N GLY A 123 -21.29 53.69 34.47
CA GLY A 123 -22.48 52.93 34.09
C GLY A 123 -22.53 52.73 32.59
N MET A 124 -23.08 51.59 32.17
CA MET A 124 -23.57 51.34 30.82
C MET A 124 -25.00 50.80 30.92
N SER A 125 -25.92 51.37 30.16
CA SER A 125 -27.28 50.88 29.97
C SER A 125 -27.48 50.50 28.51
N MET A 126 -28.29 49.47 28.26
CA MET A 126 -28.57 48.97 26.91
C MET A 126 -30.08 49.06 26.64
N THR A 127 -30.46 49.57 25.46
CA THR A 127 -31.83 49.46 24.96
C THR A 127 -31.93 48.28 24.02
N THR A 128 -33.06 47.56 24.04
CA THR A 128 -33.29 46.43 23.14
C THR A 128 -34.46 46.66 22.20
N PHE A 129 -34.44 45.95 21.07
CA PHE A 129 -35.54 45.82 20.13
C PHE A 129 -35.87 44.34 19.93
N ASN A 130 -37.16 44.02 19.80
CA ASN A 130 -37.58 42.65 19.55
C ASN A 130 -37.56 42.34 18.05
N TYR A 131 -36.74 41.36 17.65
CA TYR A 131 -36.70 40.81 16.30
C TYR A 131 -37.18 39.36 16.34
N LYS A 132 -38.39 39.10 15.82
CA LYS A 132 -39.01 37.76 15.72
C LYS A 132 -39.07 36.97 17.05
N GLY A 133 -39.17 37.66 18.19
CA GLY A 133 -39.17 37.05 19.53
C GLY A 133 -37.85 37.09 20.27
N TYR A 134 -36.76 37.56 19.65
CA TYR A 134 -35.44 37.73 20.28
C TYR A 134 -35.18 39.20 20.60
N ASP A 135 -34.73 39.52 21.82
CA ASP A 135 -34.44 40.89 22.26
C ASP A 135 -32.96 41.26 22.04
N LEU A 136 -32.66 41.85 20.88
CA LEU A 136 -31.33 42.27 20.47
C LEU A 136 -31.01 43.69 20.97
N VAL A 137 -29.72 44.00 21.19
CA VAL A 137 -29.28 45.35 21.63
C VAL A 137 -29.39 46.34 20.46
N ASP A 138 -30.15 47.42 20.65
CA ASP A 138 -30.37 48.52 19.71
C ASP A 138 -29.32 49.62 19.90
N THR A 139 -29.29 50.23 21.09
CA THR A 139 -28.34 51.30 21.45
C THR A 139 -27.71 51.06 22.80
N VAL A 140 -26.44 51.47 22.94
CA VAL A 140 -25.67 51.47 24.18
C VAL A 140 -25.55 52.92 24.65
N LYS A 141 -25.76 53.15 25.95
CA LYS A 141 -25.60 54.45 26.60
C LYS A 141 -24.76 54.36 27.85
N SER A 142 -23.63 55.05 27.86
CA SER A 142 -22.73 55.21 28.99
C SER A 142 -23.10 56.41 29.87
N ASP A 143 -22.67 56.34 31.13
CA ASP A 143 -22.87 57.37 32.15
C ASP A 143 -21.64 57.37 33.07
N MET A 144 -20.79 58.38 32.94
CA MET A 144 -19.47 58.43 33.59
C MET A 144 -19.40 59.57 34.60
N LYS A 145 -19.22 59.22 35.87
CA LYS A 145 -19.17 60.17 37.00
C LYS A 145 -17.84 60.05 37.73
N VAL A 146 -16.99 61.07 37.55
CA VAL A 146 -15.76 61.25 38.32
C VAL A 146 -16.02 62.23 39.47
N ASP A 147 -15.72 61.80 40.70
CA ASP A 147 -15.70 62.61 41.91
C ASP A 147 -14.24 62.71 42.39
N LEU A 148 -13.73 63.94 42.45
CA LEU A 148 -12.35 64.25 42.84
C LEU A 148 -12.17 64.37 44.37
N ASN A 149 -13.21 64.17 45.19
CA ASN A 149 -13.17 64.29 46.65
C ASN A 149 -12.47 65.60 47.13
N SER A 150 -12.96 66.74 46.64
CA SER A 150 -12.29 68.06 46.79
C SER A 150 -12.00 68.50 48.23
N ASN A 151 -12.65 67.88 49.22
CA ASN A 151 -12.48 68.18 50.64
C ASN A 151 -11.16 67.64 51.22
N GLU A 152 -10.56 66.65 50.57
CA GLU A 152 -9.32 65.97 50.97
C GLU A 152 -8.22 66.14 49.91
N MET A 153 -8.21 67.28 49.20
CA MET A 153 -7.19 67.63 48.20
C MET A 153 -6.08 68.49 48.83
N ASP A 154 -4.86 67.96 48.90
CA ASP A 154 -3.66 68.70 49.28
C ASP A 154 -3.09 69.48 48.08
N ILE A 155 -2.77 70.77 48.26
CA ILE A 155 -2.18 71.63 47.21
C ILE A 155 -1.00 72.45 47.75
N ALA A 156 0.16 72.35 47.09
CA ALA A 156 1.33 73.19 47.35
C ALA A 156 1.80 73.93 46.08
N ILE A 157 1.56 75.24 46.00
CA ILE A 157 2.06 76.05 44.88
C ILE A 157 3.52 76.48 45.12
N THR A 158 4.37 76.37 44.12
CA THR A 158 5.75 76.89 44.10
C THR A 158 5.87 78.06 43.12
N CYS A 159 6.42 79.19 43.59
CA CYS A 159 6.41 80.47 42.87
C CYS A 159 7.82 80.99 42.58
N PRO A 160 8.14 81.38 41.32
CA PRO A 160 9.38 82.08 40.97
C PRO A 160 9.55 83.40 41.74
N THR A 161 10.79 83.76 42.07
CA THR A 161 11.12 84.95 42.86
C THR A 161 10.86 86.25 42.11
N GLY A 162 9.64 86.77 42.26
CA GLY A 162 9.21 88.07 41.71
C GLY A 162 7.75 88.09 41.27
N ASN A 163 7.15 86.92 40.98
CA ASN A 163 5.81 86.85 40.42
C ASN A 163 4.73 87.20 41.47
N PHE A 164 4.04 88.33 41.28
CA PHE A 164 2.96 88.80 42.14
C PHE A 164 1.69 87.95 42.04
N LEU A 165 1.33 87.52 40.83
CA LEU A 165 0.15 86.68 40.57
C LEU A 165 0.26 85.32 41.30
N CYS A 166 1.43 84.69 41.27
CA CYS A 166 1.66 83.44 42.01
C CYS A 166 1.62 83.65 43.54
N LYS A 167 2.14 84.78 44.04
CA LYS A 167 2.04 85.12 45.47
C LYS A 167 0.60 85.37 45.91
N LEU A 168 -0.28 85.84 45.02
CA LEU A 168 -1.71 86.03 45.30
C LEU A 168 -2.39 84.68 45.57
N LEU A 169 -2.13 83.67 44.72
CA LEU A 169 -2.66 82.31 44.88
C LEU A 169 -2.30 81.67 46.23
N LYS A 170 -1.07 81.87 46.71
CA LYS A 170 -0.60 81.33 48.01
C LYS A 170 -1.37 81.82 49.24
N PHE A 171 -2.18 82.88 49.12
CA PHE A 171 -3.00 83.40 50.22
C PHE A 171 -4.52 83.15 50.03
N ALA A 172 -4.93 82.44 48.98
CA ALA A 172 -6.32 82.06 48.78
C ALA A 172 -6.71 80.88 49.68
N THR A 173 -7.69 81.08 50.58
CA THR A 173 -8.16 80.05 51.54
C THR A 173 -8.94 78.91 50.91
N ASN A 174 -9.43 79.10 49.68
CA ASN A 174 -10.32 78.18 48.95
C ASN A 174 -9.63 77.66 47.67
N LEU A 175 -8.32 77.39 47.76
CA LEU A 175 -7.51 76.95 46.62
C LEU A 175 -7.88 75.53 46.16
N GLY A 176 -8.25 74.64 47.09
CA GLY A 176 -8.78 73.30 46.81
C GLY A 176 -10.07 73.35 45.98
N ASP A 177 -11.09 74.06 46.47
CA ASP A 177 -12.36 74.28 45.77
C ASP A 177 -12.15 74.80 44.34
N LEU A 178 -11.23 75.74 44.16
CA LEU A 178 -10.91 76.33 42.85
C LEU A 178 -10.25 75.31 41.92
N VAL A 179 -9.18 74.63 42.35
CA VAL A 179 -8.45 73.70 41.48
C VAL A 179 -9.32 72.48 41.18
N SER A 180 -10.09 71.98 42.15
CA SER A 180 -11.13 70.99 41.89
C SER A 180 -12.18 71.49 40.91
N SER A 181 -12.62 72.74 40.98
CA SER A 181 -13.57 73.32 40.02
C SER A 181 -12.97 73.43 38.61
N ILE A 182 -11.68 73.75 38.47
CA ILE A 182 -10.98 73.74 37.17
C ILE A 182 -10.86 72.31 36.62
N LEU A 183 -10.41 71.35 37.43
CA LEU A 183 -10.28 69.95 37.02
C LEU A 183 -11.64 69.33 36.68
N GLN A 184 -12.67 69.58 37.49
CA GLN A 184 -14.04 69.13 37.22
C GLN A 184 -14.64 69.84 35.99
N SER A 185 -14.29 71.10 35.72
CA SER A 185 -14.69 71.80 34.48
C SER A 185 -14.09 71.15 33.23
N VAL A 186 -12.83 70.72 33.29
CA VAL A 186 -12.18 69.94 32.21
C VAL A 186 -12.85 68.57 32.08
N LEU A 187 -13.04 67.83 33.18
CA LEU A 187 -13.71 66.52 33.17
C LEU A 187 -15.13 66.63 32.59
N ASN A 188 -15.94 67.59 33.05
CA ASN A 188 -17.30 67.81 32.56
C ASN A 188 -17.36 68.25 31.07
N LYS A 189 -16.23 68.66 30.47
CA LYS A 189 -16.12 68.98 29.04
C LYS A 189 -15.69 67.76 28.21
N GLU A 190 -14.74 66.96 28.70
CA GLU A 190 -14.20 65.82 27.95
C GLU A 190 -15.01 64.52 28.17
N ILE A 191 -15.64 64.33 29.34
CA ILE A 191 -16.48 63.16 29.64
C ILE A 191 -17.62 62.98 28.62
N PRO A 192 -18.44 64.00 28.27
CA PRO A 192 -19.51 63.82 27.28
C PRO A 192 -18.99 63.45 25.88
N THR A 193 -17.76 63.85 25.54
CA THR A 193 -17.09 63.45 24.30
C THR A 193 -16.68 61.98 24.36
N LEU A 194 -16.15 61.52 25.50
CA LEU A 194 -15.79 60.12 25.73
C LEU A 194 -17.02 59.20 25.79
N GLU A 195 -18.09 59.61 26.46
CA GLU A 195 -19.40 58.93 26.46
C GLU A 195 -19.93 58.81 25.02
N GLN A 196 -19.95 59.90 24.26
CA GLN A 196 -20.37 59.86 22.85
C GLN A 196 -19.50 58.92 21.99
N MET A 197 -18.19 58.85 22.24
CA MET A 197 -17.29 57.91 21.56
C MET A 197 -17.54 56.46 21.97
N ILE A 198 -17.84 56.17 23.24
CA ILE A 198 -18.19 54.83 23.72
C ILE A 198 -19.53 54.39 23.13
N ASP A 199 -20.55 55.22 23.26
CA ASP A 199 -21.92 54.97 22.80
C ASP A 199 -21.96 54.70 21.28
N SER A 200 -21.33 55.57 20.49
CA SER A 200 -21.35 55.45 19.02
C SER A 200 -20.59 54.21 18.52
N ASN A 201 -19.40 53.93 19.06
CA ASN A 201 -18.63 52.75 18.65
C ASN A 201 -19.32 51.44 19.08
N LEU A 202 -19.80 51.34 20.32
CA LEU A 202 -20.46 50.12 20.80
C LEU A 202 -21.82 49.91 20.13
N THR A 203 -22.61 50.97 19.93
CA THR A 203 -23.87 50.90 19.17
C THR A 203 -23.60 50.49 17.72
N SER A 204 -22.53 50.97 17.09
CA SER A 204 -22.14 50.53 15.74
C SER A 204 -21.73 49.06 15.71
N ILE A 205 -20.97 48.58 16.70
CA ILE A 205 -20.56 47.17 16.80
C ILE A 205 -21.78 46.27 16.97
N PHE A 206 -22.68 46.56 17.91
CA PHE A 206 -23.90 45.75 18.11
C PHE A 206 -24.80 45.76 16.86
N ASN A 207 -25.03 46.91 16.23
CA ASN A 207 -25.86 46.96 15.02
C ASN A 207 -25.22 46.24 13.82
N GLN A 208 -23.90 46.34 13.63
CA GLN A 208 -23.21 45.55 12.62
C GLN A 208 -23.31 44.05 12.92
N THR A 209 -23.02 43.63 14.16
CA THR A 209 -23.15 42.23 14.60
C THR A 209 -24.56 41.69 14.37
N ASN A 210 -25.59 42.46 14.78
CA ASN A 210 -26.99 42.08 14.62
C ASN A 210 -27.37 41.93 13.14
N HIS A 211 -27.01 42.88 12.27
CA HIS A 211 -27.40 42.85 10.85
C HIS A 211 -26.62 41.85 10.00
N GLU A 212 -25.29 41.78 10.13
CA GLU A 212 -24.45 40.94 9.27
C GLU A 212 -24.43 39.48 9.75
N TYR A 213 -24.42 39.21 11.06
CA TYR A 213 -24.14 37.88 11.61
C TYR A 213 -25.31 37.24 12.36
N VAL A 214 -26.31 37.99 12.82
CA VAL A 214 -27.44 37.44 13.60
C VAL A 214 -28.74 37.35 12.79
N MET A 215 -29.31 38.47 12.33
CA MET A 215 -30.66 38.52 11.75
C MET A 215 -30.84 37.59 10.55
N VAL A 216 -29.84 37.54 9.66
CA VAL A 216 -29.82 36.69 8.45
C VAL A 216 -29.90 35.20 8.84
N TYR A 217 -29.34 34.83 10.00
CA TYR A 217 -29.16 33.47 10.46
C TYR A 217 -30.18 33.04 11.53
N LEU A 218 -31.16 33.91 11.84
CA LEU A 218 -32.35 33.59 12.65
C LEU A 218 -33.51 33.03 11.80
N GLU A 219 -33.40 33.02 10.48
CA GLU A 219 -34.31 32.24 9.60
C GLU A 219 -33.77 30.82 9.37
N ARG A 220 -34.55 29.98 8.69
CA ARG A 220 -34.05 28.68 8.22
C ARG A 220 -32.99 28.95 7.14
N MET A 221 -31.72 28.65 7.43
CA MET A 221 -30.69 28.64 6.38
C MET A 221 -31.05 27.63 5.28
N GLU A 222 -31.38 28.14 4.10
CA GLU A 222 -31.48 27.39 2.87
C GLU A 222 -30.08 27.24 2.22
N PRO A 223 -29.78 26.15 1.48
CA PRO A 223 -28.47 26.00 0.85
C PRO A 223 -28.26 26.97 -0.31
N THR A 224 -27.07 27.55 -0.40
CA THR A 224 -26.62 28.36 -1.54
C THR A 224 -26.58 27.52 -2.81
N ILE A 225 -27.31 27.93 -3.85
CA ILE A 225 -27.38 27.21 -5.13
C ILE A 225 -26.11 27.48 -5.94
N ILE A 226 -25.15 26.54 -5.87
CA ILE A 226 -23.96 26.54 -6.73
C ILE A 226 -24.32 25.74 -8.02
N PRO A 227 -24.28 26.34 -9.22
CA PRO A 227 -24.70 25.67 -10.45
C PRO A 227 -23.67 24.64 -10.93
N VAL A 228 -24.10 23.41 -11.22
CA VAL A 228 -23.24 22.34 -11.75
C VAL A 228 -23.37 22.24 -13.28
N PRO A 229 -22.25 22.16 -14.04
CA PRO A 229 -22.28 21.89 -15.48
C PRO A 229 -22.77 20.47 -15.82
N ASN A 230 -23.27 20.29 -17.04
CA ASN A 230 -23.71 18.99 -17.54
C ASN A 230 -22.53 18.00 -17.65
N GLY A 231 -22.77 16.72 -17.35
CA GLY A 231 -21.80 15.63 -17.57
C GLY A 231 -20.90 15.27 -16.37
N MET A 232 -21.27 15.67 -15.16
CA MET A 232 -20.58 15.28 -13.92
C MET A 232 -21.02 13.89 -13.42
N THR A 233 -20.16 13.25 -12.63
CA THR A 233 -20.35 11.93 -12.02
C THR A 233 -21.44 11.97 -10.95
N ASN A 234 -22.34 10.98 -10.92
CA ASN A 234 -23.32 10.84 -9.84
C ASN A 234 -22.65 10.34 -8.56
N LEU A 235 -22.59 11.17 -7.51
CA LEU A 235 -21.96 10.78 -6.24
C LEU A 235 -22.83 9.80 -5.44
N THR A 236 -24.14 9.72 -5.70
CA THR A 236 -25.07 8.87 -4.95
C THR A 236 -24.93 7.38 -5.28
N GLU A 237 -24.34 7.05 -6.43
CA GLU A 237 -23.99 5.69 -6.86
C GLU A 237 -22.51 5.35 -6.59
N SER A 238 -21.73 6.29 -6.05
CA SER A 238 -20.30 6.09 -5.82
C SER A 238 -20.01 5.15 -4.64
N SER A 239 -19.37 4.01 -4.95
CA SER A 239 -18.88 3.05 -3.96
C SER A 239 -17.78 3.63 -3.06
N LEU A 240 -16.95 4.55 -3.58
CA LEU A 240 -15.91 5.23 -2.80
C LEU A 240 -16.52 6.08 -1.69
N PHE A 241 -17.50 6.94 -2.01
CA PHE A 241 -18.13 7.78 -0.99
C PHE A 241 -19.03 7.00 -0.03
N ASP A 242 -19.66 5.90 -0.48
CA ASP A 242 -20.38 5.02 0.46
C ASP A 242 -19.47 4.29 1.44
N MET A 243 -18.30 3.83 0.98
CA MET A 243 -17.26 3.23 1.83
C MET A 243 -16.68 4.25 2.82
N ILE A 244 -16.43 5.50 2.40
CA ILE A 244 -16.01 6.59 3.29
C ILE A 244 -17.11 6.90 4.32
N SER A 245 -18.38 6.95 3.89
CA SER A 245 -19.53 7.12 4.79
C SER A 245 -19.62 5.99 5.82
N TRP A 246 -19.51 4.74 5.39
CA TRP A 246 -19.47 3.56 6.27
C TRP A 246 -18.36 3.70 7.32
N ALA A 247 -17.14 4.03 6.89
CA ALA A 247 -16.01 4.21 7.80
C ALA A 247 -16.26 5.38 8.77
N SER A 248 -16.76 6.53 8.29
CA SER A 248 -17.06 7.69 9.14
C SER A 248 -18.07 7.38 10.24
N THR A 249 -19.09 6.55 9.96
CA THR A 249 -20.22 6.31 10.87
C THR A 249 -20.08 5.06 11.72
N TYR A 250 -19.54 3.96 11.19
CA TYR A 250 -19.42 2.69 11.94
C TYR A 250 -18.02 2.43 12.47
N LEU A 251 -16.97 2.75 11.69
CA LEU A 251 -15.59 2.55 12.13
C LEU A 251 -15.18 3.64 13.13
N PHE A 252 -15.29 4.92 12.73
CA PHE A 252 -14.90 6.06 13.56
C PHE A 252 -16.06 6.61 14.42
N GLY A 253 -17.29 6.66 13.89
CA GLY A 253 -18.45 7.18 14.62
C GLY A 253 -19.13 6.16 15.55
N GLY A 254 -18.83 4.87 15.38
CA GLY A 254 -19.42 3.78 16.15
C GLY A 254 -18.58 3.35 17.35
N ASN A 255 -19.12 2.43 18.16
CA ASN A 255 -18.40 1.81 19.26
C ASN A 255 -17.45 0.70 18.79
N SER A 256 -16.64 0.97 17.77
CA SER A 256 -15.54 0.09 17.34
C SER A 256 -14.27 0.39 18.14
N SER A 257 -13.26 -0.49 18.08
CA SER A 257 -11.94 -0.24 18.69
C SER A 257 -11.19 0.93 18.03
N LEU A 258 -11.55 1.29 16.79
CA LEU A 258 -11.14 2.51 16.06
C LEU A 258 -12.16 3.66 16.17
N GLY A 259 -13.20 3.51 16.99
CA GLY A 259 -14.18 4.56 17.27
C GLY A 259 -13.51 5.75 17.93
N LEU A 260 -13.84 6.98 17.51
CA LEU A 260 -13.11 8.19 17.90
C LEU A 260 -13.10 8.42 19.41
N ASN A 261 -14.19 8.09 20.11
CA ASN A 261 -14.23 8.12 21.57
C ASN A 261 -13.21 7.14 22.18
N ASN A 262 -13.20 5.89 21.72
CA ASN A 262 -12.29 4.84 22.18
C ASN A 262 -10.82 5.14 21.82
N LEU A 263 -10.55 5.79 20.69
CA LEU A 263 -9.22 6.29 20.32
C LEU A 263 -8.78 7.45 21.23
N ILE A 264 -9.67 8.42 21.47
CA ILE A 264 -9.38 9.56 22.34
C ILE A 264 -9.15 9.10 23.78
N ASP A 265 -9.94 8.16 24.30
CA ASP A 265 -9.71 7.57 25.61
C ASP A 265 -8.37 6.81 25.67
N ARG A 266 -8.08 5.96 24.67
CA ARG A 266 -6.79 5.26 24.53
C ARG A 266 -5.59 6.21 24.50
N PHE A 267 -5.68 7.35 23.80
CA PHE A 267 -4.62 8.37 23.77
C PHE A 267 -4.58 9.25 25.04
N THR A 268 -5.70 9.44 25.73
CA THR A 268 -5.83 10.31 26.92
C THR A 268 -5.85 9.54 28.25
N LYS A 269 -5.47 8.26 28.26
CA LYS A 269 -5.45 7.40 29.47
C LYS A 269 -6.85 7.28 30.13
N ASN A 270 -7.89 7.15 29.31
CA ASN A 270 -9.32 7.07 29.66
C ASN A 270 -9.86 8.31 30.41
N THR A 271 -9.40 9.51 30.04
CA THR A 271 -9.84 10.78 30.65
C THR A 271 -10.70 11.66 29.73
N GLY A 272 -10.85 11.31 28.45
CA GLY A 272 -11.47 12.17 27.45
C GLY A 272 -10.86 13.57 27.30
N SER A 273 -9.62 13.76 27.79
CA SER A 273 -9.05 15.08 28.07
C SER A 273 -7.62 15.24 27.56
N PHE A 274 -7.41 16.26 26.74
CA PHE A 274 -6.11 16.67 26.23
C PHE A 274 -5.49 17.72 27.15
N VAL A 275 -4.42 17.36 27.86
CA VAL A 275 -3.79 18.15 28.93
C VAL A 275 -2.33 18.47 28.56
N VAL A 276 -1.96 19.74 28.71
CA VAL A 276 -0.63 20.30 28.45
C VAL A 276 -0.26 21.28 29.56
N GLY A 277 0.97 21.20 30.09
CA GLY A 277 1.50 22.14 31.09
C GLY A 277 1.32 21.70 32.54
N PHE A 278 0.91 20.45 32.79
CA PHE A 278 0.77 19.83 34.10
C PHE A 278 1.87 18.78 34.40
N GLY A 279 2.79 18.55 33.47
CA GLY A 279 3.97 17.69 33.66
C GLY A 279 3.63 16.21 33.51
N GLU A 280 3.78 15.40 34.57
CA GLU A 280 3.58 13.93 34.51
C GLU A 280 2.15 13.52 34.12
N GLN A 281 1.17 14.42 34.27
CA GLN A 281 -0.23 14.17 33.88
C GLN A 281 -0.56 14.60 32.44
N ASP A 282 0.38 15.21 31.73
CA ASP A 282 0.16 15.64 30.33
C ASP A 282 -0.15 14.43 29.43
N THR A 283 -0.95 14.68 28.39
CA THR A 283 -1.33 13.66 27.41
C THR A 283 -0.11 13.22 26.60
N PHE A 284 0.72 14.17 26.18
CA PHE A 284 1.95 13.94 25.41
C PHE A 284 3.10 14.81 25.94
N ALA A 285 3.72 14.40 27.05
CA ALA A 285 4.76 15.18 27.74
C ALA A 285 5.91 15.65 26.81
N ASP A 286 6.32 14.82 25.84
CA ASP A 286 7.37 15.15 24.86
C ASP A 286 6.98 16.31 23.92
N LEU A 287 5.67 16.56 23.74
CA LEU A 287 5.13 17.63 22.89
C LEU A 287 4.68 18.86 23.68
N SER A 288 4.47 18.76 25.00
CA SER A 288 3.94 19.85 25.84
C SER A 288 4.76 21.14 25.72
N ASP A 289 6.08 21.06 25.89
CA ASP A 289 6.97 22.22 25.74
C ASP A 289 6.88 22.83 24.31
N THR A 290 6.69 22.01 23.29
CA THR A 290 6.55 22.50 21.90
C THR A 290 5.23 23.27 21.75
N ILE A 291 4.13 22.74 22.26
CA ILE A 291 2.80 23.37 22.18
C ILE A 291 2.77 24.68 22.97
N LEU A 292 3.32 24.70 24.19
CA LEU A 292 3.42 25.90 25.02
C LEU A 292 4.30 26.99 24.38
N ASN A 293 5.34 26.62 23.62
CA ASN A 293 6.19 27.57 22.92
C ASN A 293 5.59 28.06 21.58
N VAL A 294 4.80 27.24 20.88
CA VAL A 294 4.05 27.67 19.68
C VAL A 294 2.91 28.63 20.03
N LEU A 295 2.29 28.47 21.21
CA LEU A 295 1.21 29.33 21.71
C LEU A 295 1.71 30.48 22.61
N GLN A 296 2.93 30.97 22.36
CA GLN A 296 3.50 32.21 22.93
C GLN A 296 3.58 33.31 21.87
N PHE A 297 2.75 34.34 22.02
CA PHE A 297 2.72 35.52 21.16
C PHE A 297 3.51 36.66 21.82
N ASN A 298 4.77 36.84 21.42
CA ASN A 298 5.67 37.84 22.00
C ASN A 298 5.83 39.06 21.08
N ASN A 299 6.06 40.25 21.65
CA ASN A 299 6.23 41.54 20.97
C ASN A 299 5.02 42.01 20.14
N ILE A 300 3.78 41.80 20.62
CA ILE A 300 2.61 42.45 20.02
C ILE A 300 2.70 43.94 20.33
N THR A 301 2.91 44.79 19.31
CA THR A 301 3.09 46.23 19.52
C THR A 301 1.76 46.99 19.52
N ILE A 302 1.66 48.01 20.38
CA ILE A 302 0.55 48.96 20.44
C ILE A 302 1.11 50.33 20.02
N PRO A 303 0.92 50.75 18.74
CA PRO A 303 1.66 51.88 18.17
C PRO A 303 1.46 53.21 18.91
N ASP A 304 0.23 53.53 19.27
CA ASP A 304 -0.16 54.86 19.78
C ASP A 304 0.45 55.21 21.15
N ILE A 305 0.92 54.20 21.90
CA ILE A 305 1.53 54.34 23.23
C ILE A 305 2.96 53.77 23.29
N ASN A 306 3.55 53.39 22.15
CA ASN A 306 4.80 52.61 22.06
C ASN A 306 4.81 51.42 23.04
N GLY A 307 3.71 50.65 23.02
CA GLY A 307 3.46 49.55 23.94
C GLY A 307 3.94 48.20 23.40
N THR A 308 4.28 47.29 24.30
CA THR A 308 4.55 45.87 24.02
C THR A 308 3.67 45.00 24.91
N LEU A 309 3.02 44.01 24.29
CA LEU A 309 2.18 43.01 24.92
C LEU A 309 2.73 41.62 24.54
N ASP A 310 3.04 40.81 25.55
CA ASP A 310 3.36 39.39 25.38
C ASP A 310 2.23 38.54 25.99
N PHE A 311 1.82 37.48 25.30
CA PHE A 311 0.85 36.50 25.78
C PHE A 311 1.46 35.10 25.73
N GLY A 312 1.46 34.40 26.86
CA GLY A 312 1.99 33.05 26.98
C GLY A 312 0.99 32.08 27.59
N LEU A 313 0.84 30.91 26.97
CA LEU A 313 0.11 29.79 27.54
C LEU A 313 0.94 29.14 28.66
N LYS A 314 0.30 28.83 29.81
CA LYS A 314 0.88 28.03 30.90
C LYS A 314 0.30 26.63 30.97
N PHE A 315 -1.02 26.52 30.84
CA PHE A 315 -1.76 25.27 30.96
C PHE A 315 -2.96 25.28 30.02
N LEU A 316 -3.24 24.13 29.41
CA LEU A 316 -4.39 23.88 28.56
C LEU A 316 -4.97 22.51 28.90
N ASN A 317 -6.27 22.47 29.19
CA ASN A 317 -7.05 21.25 29.26
C ASN A 317 -8.28 21.38 28.35
N ILE A 318 -8.37 20.52 27.34
CA ILE A 318 -9.54 20.38 26.46
C ILE A 318 -10.18 19.02 26.78
N SER A 319 -11.35 19.06 27.42
CA SER A 319 -12.02 17.91 28.03
C SER A 319 -13.42 17.69 27.44
N GLY A 320 -13.90 16.44 27.49
CA GLY A 320 -15.14 16.01 26.83
C GLY A 320 -14.94 15.54 25.37
N LEU A 321 -13.69 15.45 24.91
CA LEU A 321 -13.35 15.06 23.54
C LEU A 321 -13.79 13.63 23.16
N ASN A 322 -14.06 12.78 24.15
CA ASN A 322 -14.61 11.42 23.98
C ASN A 322 -16.16 11.37 24.02
N THR A 323 -16.85 12.50 23.85
CA THR A 323 -18.32 12.58 23.91
C THR A 323 -18.99 12.71 22.53
N TRP A 324 -18.35 12.21 21.47
CA TRP A 324 -18.96 12.19 20.13
C TRP A 324 -20.17 11.25 20.15
N ASN A 325 -21.36 11.78 19.82
CA ASN A 325 -22.60 11.01 19.73
C ASN A 325 -23.01 10.71 18.29
N LYS A 326 -22.35 11.33 17.32
CA LYS A 326 -22.63 11.20 15.89
C LYS A 326 -21.42 11.59 15.04
N MET A 327 -21.11 10.79 14.02
CA MET A 327 -20.31 11.22 12.86
C MET A 327 -20.88 10.60 11.57
N GLU A 328 -21.12 11.42 10.57
CA GLU A 328 -21.58 11.07 9.21
C GLU A 328 -20.83 12.00 8.25
N PHE A 329 -19.65 11.61 7.78
CA PHE A 329 -18.82 12.42 6.89
C PHE A 329 -18.80 11.84 5.48
N PHE A 330 -18.94 12.72 4.49
CA PHE A 330 -19.00 12.38 3.05
C PHE A 330 -20.15 11.43 2.67
N GLU A 331 -21.25 11.48 3.43
CA GLU A 331 -22.47 10.71 3.18
C GLU A 331 -23.21 11.27 1.94
N PRO A 332 -23.37 10.52 0.83
CA PRO A 332 -24.05 11.06 -0.36
C PRO A 332 -25.52 11.39 -0.08
N LEU A 333 -25.98 12.57 -0.53
CA LEU A 333 -27.37 12.99 -0.35
C LEU A 333 -28.32 12.16 -1.23
N ARG A 334 -28.93 11.16 -0.61
CA ARG A 334 -29.68 10.07 -1.27
C ARG A 334 -31.19 10.11 -1.01
N TYR A 335 -31.90 9.27 -1.76
CA TYR A 335 -33.31 8.99 -1.57
C TYR A 335 -33.54 8.14 -0.29
N THR A 336 -33.69 8.78 0.87
CA THR A 336 -33.93 8.11 2.15
C THR A 336 -35.38 7.65 2.32
N LYS A 337 -35.63 6.33 2.24
CA LYS A 337 -36.95 5.72 2.49
C LYS A 337 -37.15 5.35 3.97
N SER A 338 -37.47 6.31 4.83
CA SER A 338 -38.20 6.04 6.08
C SER A 338 -38.94 7.25 6.64
N GLU A 339 -39.96 6.96 7.46
CA GLU A 339 -40.86 7.82 8.26
C GLU A 339 -41.57 9.02 7.60
N THR A 340 -40.92 9.84 6.77
CA THR A 340 -41.53 11.05 6.14
C THR A 340 -41.80 10.93 4.65
N ASN A 341 -41.23 9.94 3.97
CA ASN A 341 -41.59 9.50 2.61
C ASN A 341 -41.48 10.53 1.46
N VAL A 342 -40.74 11.62 1.66
CA VAL A 342 -40.36 12.62 0.64
C VAL A 342 -38.84 12.74 0.64
N SER A 343 -38.17 12.51 -0.49
CA SER A 343 -36.71 12.66 -0.54
C SER A 343 -36.31 14.13 -0.59
N ILE A 344 -35.16 14.46 0.02
CA ILE A 344 -34.60 15.81 -0.03
C ILE A 344 -34.31 16.20 -1.50
N CYS A 345 -33.89 15.23 -2.32
CA CYS A 345 -33.55 15.41 -3.73
C CYS A 345 -34.76 15.71 -4.65
N GLU A 346 -35.99 15.33 -4.30
CA GLU A 346 -37.19 15.80 -5.02
C GLU A 346 -37.38 17.33 -4.90
N SER A 347 -36.79 17.95 -3.87
CA SER A 347 -37.01 19.35 -3.51
C SER A 347 -35.80 20.27 -3.76
N GLN A 348 -34.62 19.73 -4.08
CA GLN A 348 -33.37 20.51 -4.16
C GLN A 348 -32.53 20.14 -5.39
N PRO A 349 -32.04 21.13 -6.18
CA PRO A 349 -31.23 20.88 -7.35
C PRO A 349 -29.83 20.36 -6.99
N TYR A 350 -29.23 19.60 -7.90
CA TYR A 350 -27.86 19.06 -7.80
C TYR A 350 -27.61 18.15 -6.58
N CYS A 351 -28.67 17.53 -6.04
CA CYS A 351 -28.60 16.62 -4.89
C CYS A 351 -27.62 15.44 -5.13
N ASP A 352 -27.59 14.96 -6.37
CA ASP A 352 -26.69 13.92 -6.91
C ASP A 352 -25.19 14.29 -6.86
N GLN A 353 -24.89 15.59 -6.70
CA GLN A 353 -23.55 16.16 -6.62
C GLN A 353 -23.17 16.58 -5.18
N GLN A 354 -24.04 16.34 -4.18
CA GLN A 354 -23.84 16.80 -2.80
C GLN A 354 -23.53 15.66 -1.81
N LEU A 355 -22.52 15.90 -0.98
CA LEU A 355 -22.11 15.07 0.15
C LEU A 355 -22.45 15.80 1.45
N LYS A 356 -23.13 15.09 2.36
CA LYS A 356 -23.44 15.53 3.71
C LYS A 356 -22.24 15.31 4.63
N ILE A 357 -21.99 16.29 5.48
CA ILE A 357 -21.12 16.19 6.65
C ILE A 357 -22.00 16.49 7.86
N SER A 358 -21.97 15.64 8.89
CA SER A 358 -22.48 16.05 10.20
C SER A 358 -21.78 15.31 11.33
N SER A 359 -21.60 16.00 12.45
CA SER A 359 -21.06 15.42 13.68
C SER A 359 -21.71 16.06 14.90
N GLY A 360 -21.71 15.33 16.01
CA GLY A 360 -22.23 15.80 17.29
C GLY A 360 -21.29 15.44 18.43
N LEU A 361 -21.00 16.42 19.28
CA LEU A 361 -20.11 16.34 20.44
C LEU A 361 -20.87 16.90 21.65
N GLN A 362 -21.25 16.03 22.60
CA GLN A 362 -22.21 16.41 23.66
C GLN A 362 -21.70 17.57 24.53
N MET A 363 -20.42 17.56 24.86
CA MET A 363 -19.77 18.62 25.63
C MET A 363 -18.33 18.85 25.19
N LEU A 364 -17.89 20.10 25.21
CA LEU A 364 -16.50 20.51 25.07
C LEU A 364 -16.20 21.56 26.14
N SER A 365 -15.21 21.25 26.98
CA SER A 365 -14.79 22.06 28.11
C SER A 365 -13.33 22.45 27.92
N ILE A 366 -13.08 23.74 27.69
CA ILE A 366 -11.76 24.33 27.49
C ILE A 366 -11.39 25.13 28.74
N ASN A 367 -10.34 24.70 29.42
CA ASN A 367 -9.72 25.41 30.55
C ASN A 367 -8.30 25.84 30.14
N VAL A 368 -8.03 27.14 30.17
CA VAL A 368 -6.76 27.76 29.75
C VAL A 368 -6.22 28.64 30.85
N SER A 369 -5.02 28.34 31.36
CA SER A 369 -4.26 29.28 32.20
C SER A 369 -3.21 29.99 31.34
N PHE A 370 -3.22 31.32 31.36
CA PHE A 370 -2.34 32.17 30.55
C PHE A 370 -1.66 33.24 31.40
N THR A 371 -0.50 33.70 30.93
CA THR A 371 0.18 34.89 31.44
C THR A 371 0.19 35.99 30.40
N MET A 372 -0.06 37.22 30.85
CA MET A 372 0.00 38.43 30.04
C MET A 372 1.08 39.36 30.60
N ASN A 373 2.06 39.74 29.78
CA ASN A 373 3.04 40.77 30.14
C ASN A 373 2.74 42.05 29.34
N ALA A 374 2.76 43.22 29.96
CA ALA A 374 2.58 44.48 29.24
C ALA A 374 3.51 45.60 29.74
N SER A 375 3.99 46.43 28.80
CA SER A 375 4.77 47.64 29.08
C SER A 375 4.46 48.73 28.04
N ALA A 376 4.62 50.01 28.43
CA ALA A 376 4.40 51.16 27.53
C ALA A 376 5.43 52.26 27.81
N ASP A 377 6.22 52.60 26.79
CA ASP A 377 7.31 53.58 26.86
C ASP A 377 7.15 54.64 25.75
N GLY A 378 6.01 55.34 25.75
CA GLY A 378 5.69 56.43 24.83
C GLY A 378 5.97 57.83 25.40
N GLU A 379 5.72 58.88 24.60
CA GLU A 379 5.92 60.27 25.02
C GLU A 379 4.84 60.79 25.98
N MET A 380 3.61 60.26 25.91
CA MET A 380 2.49 60.65 26.79
C MET A 380 2.36 59.74 28.02
N ILE A 381 2.76 58.47 27.90
CA ILE A 381 2.58 57.40 28.90
C ILE A 381 3.88 56.62 29.01
N ASN A 382 4.44 56.52 30.21
CA ASN A 382 5.69 55.81 30.47
C ASN A 382 5.58 54.97 31.76
N THR A 383 5.86 53.65 31.67
CA THR A 383 5.77 52.73 32.82
C THR A 383 7.07 52.65 33.64
N SER A 384 8.03 53.53 33.35
CA SER A 384 9.33 53.62 34.03
C SER A 384 10.15 52.31 33.97
N GLY A 385 9.97 51.52 32.92
CA GLY A 385 10.57 50.19 32.77
C GLY A 385 9.91 49.07 33.58
N LYS A 386 8.88 49.36 34.40
CA LYS A 386 8.08 48.30 35.05
C LYS A 386 7.25 47.56 33.99
N LYS A 387 7.18 46.24 34.11
CA LYS A 387 6.29 45.39 33.31
C LYS A 387 5.11 44.91 34.16
N LEU A 388 3.90 45.11 33.66
CA LEU A 388 2.72 44.42 34.14
C LEU A 388 2.91 42.93 33.88
N HIS A 389 2.58 42.08 34.86
CA HIS A 389 2.57 40.63 34.72
C HIS A 389 1.33 40.09 35.42
N GLU A 390 0.38 39.60 34.63
CA GLU A 390 -0.92 39.12 35.09
C GLU A 390 -1.13 37.65 34.72
N GLU A 391 -1.80 36.91 35.59
CA GLU A 391 -2.11 35.48 35.39
C GLU A 391 -3.63 35.24 35.45
N GLY A 392 -4.19 34.74 34.35
CA GLY A 392 -5.62 34.49 34.20
C GLY A 392 -5.94 33.05 33.83
N ASN A 393 -7.06 32.56 34.32
CA ASN A 393 -7.66 31.28 33.94
C ASN A 393 -8.96 31.57 33.19
N LEU A 394 -9.15 30.95 32.02
CA LEU A 394 -10.34 31.07 31.20
C LEU A 394 -11.01 29.70 31.11
N TYR A 395 -12.28 29.64 31.51
CA TYR A 395 -13.14 28.47 31.45
C TYR A 395 -14.24 28.69 30.42
N VAL A 396 -14.31 27.82 29.42
CA VAL A 396 -15.36 27.79 28.40
C VAL A 396 -16.01 26.41 28.41
N LEU A 397 -17.33 26.35 28.56
CA LEU A 397 -18.13 25.13 28.41
C LEU A 397 -19.17 25.35 27.31
N VAL A 398 -19.10 24.53 26.26
CA VAL A 398 -20.09 24.48 25.18
C VAL A 398 -20.70 23.08 25.07
N THR A 399 -22.02 23.04 24.94
CA THR A 399 -22.84 21.81 24.97
C THR A 399 -23.76 21.75 23.74
N ASP A 400 -24.36 20.58 23.48
CA ASP A 400 -25.21 20.33 22.32
C ASP A 400 -24.56 20.72 20.97
N ASN A 401 -23.24 20.55 20.89
CA ASN A 401 -22.45 20.94 19.72
C ASN A 401 -22.79 20.01 18.55
N TYR A 402 -23.43 20.56 17.52
CA TYR A 402 -23.85 19.86 16.32
C TYR A 402 -23.41 20.61 15.07
N LEU A 403 -22.56 19.96 14.26
CA LEU A 403 -22.13 20.42 12.96
C LEU A 403 -22.97 19.74 11.88
N GLU A 404 -23.46 20.50 10.91
CA GLU A 404 -24.10 20.01 9.69
C GLU A 404 -23.61 20.83 8.49
N GLY A 405 -22.82 20.22 7.62
CA GLY A 405 -22.34 20.80 6.37
C GLY A 405 -22.83 20.04 5.15
N ARG A 406 -22.73 20.69 4.00
CA ARG A 406 -22.83 20.07 2.68
C ARG A 406 -21.65 20.52 1.85
N ILE A 407 -20.99 19.59 1.18
CA ILE A 407 -20.01 19.86 0.13
C ILE A 407 -20.64 19.42 -1.18
N GLN A 408 -20.63 20.29 -2.19
CA GLN A 408 -20.95 19.91 -3.56
C GLN A 408 -19.64 19.65 -4.31
N VAL A 409 -19.55 18.55 -5.05
CA VAL A 409 -18.32 18.13 -5.73
C VAL A 409 -18.63 17.82 -7.18
N ALA A 410 -18.12 18.64 -8.10
CA ALA A 410 -18.34 18.48 -9.54
C ALA A 410 -17.09 17.86 -10.19
N ILE A 411 -17.14 16.55 -10.47
CA ILE A 411 -16.10 15.79 -11.17
C ILE A 411 -16.68 15.29 -12.51
N PRO A 412 -16.01 15.48 -13.66
CA PRO A 412 -16.51 14.97 -14.95
C PRO A 412 -16.45 13.44 -15.01
N ASN A 413 -17.46 12.81 -15.59
CA ASN A 413 -17.44 11.37 -15.86
C ASN A 413 -16.19 10.99 -16.67
N GLY A 414 -15.58 9.83 -16.36
CA GLY A 414 -14.37 9.33 -17.03
C GLY A 414 -13.05 10.03 -16.67
N LYS A 415 -13.05 11.27 -16.12
CA LYS A 415 -11.80 12.03 -15.90
C LYS A 415 -10.88 11.42 -14.83
N PHE A 416 -11.43 10.69 -13.87
CA PHE A 416 -10.64 9.95 -12.87
C PHE A 416 -9.86 8.77 -13.49
N GLU A 417 -10.37 8.24 -14.59
CA GLU A 417 -9.93 7.00 -15.24
C GLU A 417 -8.77 7.27 -16.23
N GLU A 418 -8.61 8.55 -16.63
CA GLU A 418 -7.48 9.05 -17.42
C GLU A 418 -6.19 9.24 -16.58
N TYR A 419 -6.25 9.11 -15.25
CA TYR A 419 -5.13 9.43 -14.35
C TYR A 419 -4.25 8.22 -14.07
N SER A 420 -2.93 8.43 -14.10
CA SER A 420 -1.93 7.44 -13.71
C SER A 420 -1.91 7.20 -12.19
N ASN A 421 -1.24 6.15 -11.74
CA ASN A 421 -1.10 5.85 -10.31
C ASN A 421 -0.28 6.93 -9.58
N ASN A 422 0.73 7.50 -10.23
CA ASN A 422 1.44 8.69 -9.74
C ASN A 422 0.53 9.93 -9.63
N GLN A 423 -0.39 10.13 -10.58
CA GLN A 423 -1.34 11.25 -10.54
C GLN A 423 -2.41 11.06 -9.46
N CYS A 424 -2.93 9.85 -9.28
CA CYS A 424 -3.91 9.51 -8.25
C CYS A 424 -3.36 9.59 -6.82
N THR A 425 -2.05 9.44 -6.62
CA THR A 425 -1.39 9.64 -5.31
C THR A 425 -1.00 11.11 -5.04
N ASN A 426 -1.07 11.99 -6.04
CA ASN A 426 -0.77 13.42 -5.88
C ASN A 426 -2.03 14.23 -5.53
N ILE A 427 -2.10 14.74 -4.31
CA ILE A 427 -3.23 15.57 -3.81
C ILE A 427 -3.53 16.79 -4.70
N THR A 428 -2.53 17.37 -5.36
CA THR A 428 -2.72 18.52 -6.28
C THR A 428 -3.48 18.10 -7.53
N CYS A 429 -3.25 16.87 -8.01
CA CYS A 429 -3.97 16.29 -9.14
C CYS A 429 -5.38 15.86 -8.74
N LEU A 430 -5.58 15.28 -7.55
CA LEU A 430 -6.92 15.00 -7.03
C LEU A 430 -7.78 16.27 -6.94
N LEU A 431 -7.20 17.39 -6.47
CA LEU A 431 -7.89 18.70 -6.47
C LEU A 431 -8.16 19.23 -7.89
N ALA A 432 -7.32 18.91 -8.88
CA ALA A 432 -7.51 19.28 -10.28
C ALA A 432 -8.61 18.48 -11.01
N LEU A 433 -9.16 17.43 -10.39
CA LEU A 433 -10.39 16.80 -10.88
C LEU A 433 -11.58 17.77 -10.80
N PHE A 434 -11.68 18.53 -9.70
CA PHE A 434 -12.81 19.42 -9.40
C PHE A 434 -13.00 20.53 -10.45
N GLN A 435 -14.26 20.72 -10.85
CA GLN A 435 -14.68 21.73 -11.80
C GLN A 435 -15.61 22.77 -11.15
N ASN A 436 -15.96 23.80 -11.93
CA ASN A 436 -17.05 24.73 -11.62
C ASN A 436 -18.28 23.92 -11.19
N GLY A 437 -18.95 24.34 -10.11
CA GLY A 437 -19.98 23.54 -9.44
C GLY A 437 -19.52 22.90 -8.12
N THR A 438 -18.21 22.85 -7.87
CA THR A 438 -17.63 22.43 -6.58
C THR A 438 -17.66 23.58 -5.56
N GLY A 439 -17.99 23.30 -4.29
CA GLY A 439 -18.02 24.30 -3.21
C GLY A 439 -18.78 23.82 -1.97
N ILE A 440 -19.12 24.74 -1.07
CA ILE A 440 -19.89 24.46 0.16
C ILE A 440 -21.26 25.17 0.09
N PRO A 441 -22.36 24.46 -0.31
CA PRO A 441 -23.71 25.03 -0.31
C PRO A 441 -24.28 25.38 1.06
N LEU A 442 -23.84 24.72 2.14
CA LEU A 442 -24.38 24.92 3.48
C LEU A 442 -23.33 24.56 4.53
N LEU A 443 -23.14 25.41 5.52
CA LEU A 443 -22.41 25.06 6.74
C LEU A 443 -23.17 25.57 7.97
N ARG A 444 -23.51 24.67 8.89
CA ARG A 444 -24.35 24.94 10.05
C ARG A 444 -23.67 24.45 11.33
N VAL A 445 -23.50 25.34 12.29
CA VAL A 445 -23.09 25.04 13.67
C VAL A 445 -24.26 25.36 14.59
N ASN A 446 -24.69 24.40 15.39
CA ASN A 446 -25.54 24.62 16.55
C ASN A 446 -24.77 24.26 17.82
N THR A 447 -24.91 25.06 18.88
CA THR A 447 -24.17 24.89 20.14
C THR A 447 -24.75 25.82 21.20
N SER A 448 -24.84 25.35 22.44
CA SER A 448 -25.13 26.19 23.61
C SER A 448 -23.82 26.63 24.27
N LEU A 449 -23.62 27.93 24.45
CA LEU A 449 -22.60 28.43 25.38
C LEU A 449 -23.20 28.41 26.79
N ASP A 450 -22.71 27.49 27.62
CA ASP A 450 -23.21 27.31 28.99
C ASP A 450 -22.38 28.06 30.02
N ILE A 451 -21.06 28.12 29.84
CA ILE A 451 -20.15 28.90 30.70
C ILE A 451 -19.10 29.57 29.83
N LEU A 452 -18.86 30.86 30.08
CA LEU A 452 -17.66 31.59 29.68
C LEU A 452 -17.26 32.46 30.87
N LYS A 453 -16.19 32.08 31.58
CA LYS A 453 -15.80 32.72 32.84
C LYS A 453 -14.28 32.86 32.93
N MET A 454 -13.82 34.00 33.45
CA MET A 454 -12.42 34.23 33.79
C MET A 454 -12.19 34.24 35.31
N THR A 455 -11.09 33.66 35.79
CA THR A 455 -10.64 33.80 37.19
C THR A 455 -9.14 34.12 37.30
N ALA A 456 -8.80 35.11 38.12
CA ALA A 456 -7.43 35.47 38.47
C ALA A 456 -6.72 34.35 39.25
N ALA A 457 -5.39 34.42 39.31
CA ALA A 457 -4.57 33.50 40.12
C ALA A 457 -4.31 33.98 41.57
N SER A 458 -4.59 35.24 41.89
CA SER A 458 -4.30 35.86 43.20
C SER A 458 -5.49 36.67 43.74
N SER A 459 -5.73 36.56 45.05
CA SER A 459 -6.82 37.24 45.76
C SER A 459 -6.45 38.67 46.14
N SER A 460 -6.37 39.54 45.13
CA SER A 460 -5.85 40.91 45.24
C SER A 460 -6.70 41.89 44.40
N ILE A 461 -6.26 43.13 44.17
CA ILE A 461 -7.10 44.17 43.52
C ILE A 461 -7.51 43.76 42.08
N GLU A 462 -6.74 42.87 41.48
CA GLU A 462 -6.95 42.19 40.22
C GLU A 462 -8.27 41.38 40.18
N ASP A 463 -8.79 40.91 41.34
CA ASP A 463 -10.14 40.32 41.48
C ASP A 463 -11.23 41.29 40.98
N GLY A 464 -11.05 42.60 41.18
CA GLY A 464 -12.00 43.63 40.74
C GLY A 464 -12.05 43.80 39.22
N VAL A 465 -10.90 43.66 38.55
CA VAL A 465 -10.84 43.63 37.07
C VAL A 465 -11.51 42.36 36.56
N GLN A 466 -11.31 41.23 37.24
CA GLN A 466 -12.02 39.97 36.95
C GLN A 466 -13.54 40.11 37.15
N HIS A 467 -14.01 40.84 38.17
CA HIS A 467 -15.43 41.13 38.38
C HIS A 467 -16.03 41.97 37.24
N ILE A 468 -15.29 42.94 36.70
CA ILE A 468 -15.66 43.69 35.50
C ILE A 468 -15.74 42.77 34.27
N ILE A 469 -14.69 41.98 34.00
CA ILE A 469 -14.65 41.08 32.82
C ILE A 469 -15.77 40.05 32.86
N ASN A 470 -16.02 39.42 34.01
CA ASN A 470 -17.13 38.47 34.16
C ASN A 470 -18.49 39.17 34.04
N SER A 471 -18.67 40.38 34.58
CA SER A 471 -19.92 41.14 34.41
C SER A 471 -20.21 41.45 32.93
N VAL A 472 -19.18 41.80 32.15
CA VAL A 472 -19.30 41.99 30.69
C VAL A 472 -19.57 40.66 29.96
N ALA A 473 -18.95 39.57 30.41
CA ALA A 473 -19.22 38.22 29.88
C ALA A 473 -20.67 37.80 30.18
N ASP A 474 -21.19 37.98 31.39
CA ASP A 474 -22.58 37.69 31.78
C ASP A 474 -23.58 38.48 30.91
N VAL A 475 -23.29 39.74 30.59
CA VAL A 475 -24.08 40.54 29.64
C VAL A 475 -24.12 39.90 28.26
N PHE A 476 -22.98 39.45 27.73
CA PHE A 476 -22.94 38.79 26.42
C PHE A 476 -23.62 37.42 26.46
N ILE A 477 -23.24 36.55 27.39
CA ILE A 477 -23.75 35.18 27.52
C ILE A 477 -25.26 35.22 27.73
N ASN A 478 -25.76 35.84 28.80
CA ASN A 478 -27.15 35.65 29.21
C ASN A 478 -28.14 36.40 28.31
N ARG A 479 -27.73 37.51 27.66
CA ARG A 479 -28.56 38.18 26.64
C ARG A 479 -28.49 37.52 25.28
N TYR A 480 -27.31 37.15 24.79
CA TYR A 480 -27.15 36.59 23.44
C TYR A 480 -27.31 35.05 23.38
N LYS A 481 -27.40 34.31 24.49
CA LYS A 481 -27.56 32.84 24.51
C LYS A 481 -28.56 32.27 23.49
N PRO A 482 -29.81 32.77 23.35
CA PRO A 482 -30.76 32.22 22.39
C PRO A 482 -30.42 32.54 20.91
N VAL A 483 -29.45 33.44 20.65
CA VAL A 483 -28.98 33.82 19.31
C VAL A 483 -27.51 33.51 19.03
N ILE A 484 -26.75 32.97 20.01
CA ILE A 484 -25.36 32.51 19.82
C ILE A 484 -25.25 31.51 18.66
N PRO A 485 -26.17 30.52 18.47
CA PRO A 485 -26.16 29.69 17.27
C PRO A 485 -26.25 30.50 15.98
N ALA A 486 -27.16 31.49 15.89
CA ALA A 486 -27.29 32.33 14.70
C ALA A 486 -26.02 33.15 14.45
N PHE A 487 -25.47 33.80 15.49
CA PHE A 487 -24.21 34.54 15.42
C PHE A 487 -23.04 33.68 14.91
N LEU A 488 -22.88 32.46 15.45
CA LEU A 488 -21.83 31.54 15.03
C LEU A 488 -22.04 31.02 13.61
N ASN A 489 -23.28 30.78 13.19
CA ASN A 489 -23.60 30.48 11.79
C ASN A 489 -23.22 31.64 10.86
N GLY A 490 -23.49 32.89 11.26
CA GLY A 490 -23.08 34.06 10.50
C GLY A 490 -21.57 34.22 10.39
N LEU A 491 -20.86 34.03 11.50
CA LEU A 491 -19.39 34.06 11.53
C LEU A 491 -18.78 32.97 10.63
N VAL A 492 -19.31 31.75 10.72
CA VAL A 492 -18.81 30.59 9.97
C VAL A 492 -19.10 30.68 8.47
N ASN A 493 -20.29 31.15 8.06
CA ASN A 493 -20.59 31.29 6.63
C ASN A 493 -19.90 32.53 6.03
N GLY A 494 -20.03 33.71 6.67
CA GLY A 494 -19.50 34.98 6.15
C GLY A 494 -17.98 35.16 6.22
N LEU A 495 -17.27 34.42 7.09
CA LEU A 495 -15.80 34.41 7.10
C LEU A 495 -15.21 33.08 6.62
N GLY A 496 -15.81 31.95 6.98
CA GLY A 496 -15.30 30.62 6.65
C GLY A 496 -15.76 30.11 5.29
N GLY A 497 -17.07 30.17 5.01
CA GLY A 497 -17.67 29.70 3.76
C GLY A 497 -17.10 30.40 2.54
N ASP A 498 -17.11 31.74 2.55
CA ASP A 498 -16.58 32.54 1.44
C ASP A 498 -15.05 32.36 1.26
N ALA A 499 -14.29 32.27 2.36
CA ALA A 499 -12.85 32.00 2.28
C ALA A 499 -12.53 30.61 1.71
N VAL A 500 -13.27 29.56 2.10
CA VAL A 500 -13.07 28.20 1.57
C VAL A 500 -13.51 28.10 0.11
N ASN A 501 -14.64 28.71 -0.27
CA ASN A 501 -15.07 28.77 -1.67
C ASN A 501 -14.04 29.53 -2.53
N SER A 502 -13.50 30.67 -2.07
CA SER A 502 -12.45 31.39 -2.80
C SER A 502 -11.12 30.63 -2.89
N LEU A 503 -10.77 29.84 -1.86
CA LEU A 503 -9.62 28.93 -1.93
C LEU A 503 -9.85 27.81 -2.97
N LEU A 504 -11.07 27.26 -3.06
CA LEU A 504 -11.44 26.24 -4.04
C LEU A 504 -11.42 26.78 -5.49
N GLU A 505 -11.89 28.02 -5.72
CA GLU A 505 -11.71 28.73 -7.02
C GLU A 505 -10.24 28.79 -7.45
N GLY A 506 -9.31 28.84 -6.49
CA GLY A 506 -7.87 28.78 -6.72
C GLY A 506 -7.35 27.43 -7.25
N TYR A 507 -8.15 26.36 -7.27
CA TYR A 507 -7.77 25.02 -7.76
C TYR A 507 -8.70 24.45 -8.84
N ILE A 508 -9.98 24.85 -8.83
CA ILE A 508 -10.99 24.44 -9.82
C ILE A 508 -10.48 24.64 -11.26
N GLY A 509 -10.68 23.63 -12.10
CA GLY A 509 -10.38 23.71 -13.53
C GLY A 509 -8.89 23.69 -13.90
N LYS A 510 -7.97 23.49 -12.95
CA LYS A 510 -6.55 23.25 -13.26
C LYS A 510 -6.35 21.92 -14.00
N SER A 511 -5.24 21.82 -14.74
CA SER A 511 -4.71 20.58 -15.28
C SER A 511 -3.76 19.92 -14.28
N CYS A 512 -3.87 18.60 -14.12
CA CYS A 512 -2.78 17.78 -13.58
C CYS A 512 -1.71 17.60 -14.67
N ASP A 513 -0.43 17.74 -14.32
CA ASP A 513 0.68 17.44 -15.25
C ASP A 513 0.74 15.94 -15.56
N GLN A 514 1.08 15.57 -16.80
CA GLN A 514 1.21 14.16 -17.19
C GLN A 514 2.49 13.55 -16.61
N ASP A 515 2.32 12.74 -15.56
CA ASP A 515 3.36 11.84 -15.02
C ASP A 515 2.97 10.38 -15.30
N PRO A 516 3.33 9.82 -16.47
CA PRO A 516 2.93 8.47 -16.86
C PRO A 516 3.71 7.43 -16.06
N ASP A 517 3.00 6.43 -15.52
CA ASP A 517 3.61 5.36 -14.73
C ASP A 517 4.74 4.66 -15.49
N MET A 518 5.83 4.34 -14.79
CA MET A 518 6.99 3.70 -15.42
C MET A 518 6.62 2.31 -15.94
N ALA A 519 6.72 2.13 -17.26
CA ALA A 519 6.48 0.84 -17.90
C ALA A 519 7.47 -0.23 -17.41
N VAL A 520 7.03 -1.07 -16.46
CA VAL A 520 7.78 -2.18 -15.89
C VAL A 520 8.12 -3.18 -17.00
N LYS A 521 9.42 -3.41 -17.23
CA LYS A 521 9.90 -4.36 -18.23
C LYS A 521 10.29 -5.66 -17.53
N GLU A 522 9.41 -6.67 -17.62
CA GLU A 522 9.58 -8.01 -17.03
C GLU A 522 10.96 -8.65 -17.30
N TYR A 523 11.59 -8.33 -18.44
CA TYR A 523 12.88 -8.86 -18.83
C TYR A 523 13.74 -7.84 -19.58
N ASN A 524 15.06 -8.00 -19.46
CA ASN A 524 16.03 -7.23 -20.24
C ASN A 524 16.13 -7.82 -21.65
N THR A 525 15.51 -7.14 -22.62
CA THR A 525 15.48 -7.56 -24.04
C THR A 525 16.87 -7.77 -24.64
N ALA A 526 17.90 -7.03 -24.21
CA ALA A 526 19.27 -7.21 -24.69
C ALA A 526 19.90 -8.51 -24.16
N VAL A 527 19.61 -8.90 -22.91
CA VAL A 527 20.09 -10.18 -22.33
C VAL A 527 19.41 -11.37 -23.00
N VAL A 528 18.08 -11.32 -23.19
CA VAL A 528 17.33 -12.37 -23.88
C VAL A 528 17.77 -12.50 -25.35
N ALA A 529 17.90 -11.38 -26.08
CA ALA A 529 18.36 -11.40 -27.47
C ALA A 529 19.80 -11.92 -27.61
N THR A 530 20.72 -11.52 -26.74
CA THR A 530 22.13 -11.96 -26.81
C THR A 530 22.31 -13.43 -26.42
N THR A 531 21.63 -13.92 -25.38
CA THR A 531 21.72 -15.33 -24.95
C THR A 531 21.12 -16.28 -25.99
N ILE A 532 19.93 -15.97 -26.53
CA ILE A 532 19.32 -16.72 -27.64
C ILE A 532 20.22 -16.66 -28.88
N SER A 533 20.78 -15.50 -29.22
CA SER A 533 21.71 -15.36 -30.36
C SER A 533 22.99 -16.19 -30.19
N VAL A 534 23.60 -16.20 -29.00
CA VAL A 534 24.79 -17.02 -28.72
C VAL A 534 24.47 -18.51 -28.80
N ALA A 535 23.34 -18.94 -28.24
CA ALA A 535 22.88 -20.32 -28.34
C ALA A 535 22.64 -20.72 -29.81
N PHE A 536 21.94 -19.88 -30.58
CA PHE A 536 21.65 -20.11 -32.00
C PHE A 536 22.90 -20.07 -32.88
N VAL A 537 23.88 -19.21 -32.60
CA VAL A 537 25.17 -19.15 -33.32
C VAL A 537 26.05 -20.37 -33.03
N LEU A 538 26.18 -20.80 -31.77
CA LEU A 538 26.89 -22.04 -31.42
C LEU A 538 26.23 -23.25 -32.09
N SER A 539 24.90 -23.25 -32.12
CA SER A 539 24.07 -24.28 -32.76
C SER A 539 24.22 -24.31 -34.27
N LEU A 540 24.19 -23.15 -34.93
CA LEU A 540 24.46 -23.01 -36.36
C LEU A 540 25.89 -23.42 -36.70
N LEU A 541 26.88 -23.16 -35.83
CA LEU A 541 28.24 -23.67 -36.03
C LEU A 541 28.26 -25.20 -36.11
N ILE A 542 27.61 -25.88 -35.16
CA ILE A 542 27.48 -27.34 -35.12
C ILE A 542 26.69 -27.86 -36.34
N CYS A 543 25.59 -27.22 -36.71
CA CYS A 543 24.74 -27.63 -37.83
C CYS A 543 25.37 -27.37 -39.19
N CYS A 544 26.05 -26.25 -39.39
CA CYS A 544 26.80 -25.95 -40.62
C CYS A 544 27.98 -26.89 -40.81
N ILE A 545 28.67 -27.30 -39.73
CA ILE A 545 29.67 -28.37 -39.78
C ILE A 545 29.03 -29.69 -40.25
N ALA A 546 27.85 -30.05 -39.74
CA ALA A 546 27.13 -31.25 -40.15
C ALA A 546 26.60 -31.18 -41.60
N ILE A 547 26.15 -30.03 -42.07
CA ILE A 547 25.60 -29.84 -43.44
C ILE A 547 26.73 -29.77 -44.48
N LEU A 548 27.83 -29.06 -44.21
CA LEU A 548 29.04 -29.13 -45.04
C LEU A 548 29.55 -30.57 -45.15
N PHE A 549 29.52 -31.32 -44.04
CA PHE A 549 29.86 -32.74 -44.04
C PHE A 549 28.93 -33.58 -44.93
N LEU A 550 27.60 -33.38 -44.89
CA LEU A 550 26.67 -34.08 -45.80
C LEU A 550 26.95 -33.78 -47.27
N VAL A 551 27.24 -32.51 -47.63
CA VAL A 551 27.58 -32.11 -49.00
C VAL A 551 28.92 -32.71 -49.46
N VAL A 552 29.91 -32.77 -48.57
CA VAL A 552 31.20 -33.44 -48.85
C VAL A 552 31.02 -34.95 -49.02
N LYS A 553 30.21 -35.60 -48.17
CA LYS A 553 29.89 -37.04 -48.31
C LYS A 553 29.21 -37.33 -49.64
N TRP A 554 28.24 -36.52 -50.06
CA TRP A 554 27.57 -36.66 -51.36
C TRP A 554 28.54 -36.49 -52.55
N ARG A 555 29.46 -35.53 -52.47
CA ARG A 555 30.51 -35.35 -53.49
C ARG A 555 31.51 -36.50 -53.53
N MET A 556 31.91 -37.04 -52.38
CA MET A 556 32.87 -38.15 -52.32
C MET A 556 32.26 -39.49 -52.76
N ALA A 557 31.00 -39.78 -52.42
CA ALA A 557 30.29 -40.94 -52.98
C ALA A 557 30.30 -40.89 -54.52
N LYS A 558 29.98 -39.73 -55.09
CA LYS A 558 30.01 -39.46 -56.53
C LYS A 558 31.42 -39.47 -57.16
N GLN A 559 32.49 -39.51 -56.35
CA GLN A 559 33.85 -39.76 -56.84
C GLN A 559 34.19 -41.26 -56.80
N VAL A 560 33.79 -42.00 -55.76
CA VAL A 560 33.98 -43.46 -55.67
C VAL A 560 33.23 -44.17 -56.80
N ASP A 561 31.97 -43.79 -57.07
CA ASP A 561 31.17 -44.24 -58.23
C ASP A 561 31.87 -43.99 -59.59
N SER A 562 32.90 -43.12 -59.62
CA SER A 562 33.68 -42.76 -60.80
C SER A 562 35.10 -43.36 -60.83
N GLU A 563 35.59 -43.94 -59.72
CA GLU A 563 36.88 -44.64 -59.64
C GLU A 563 36.72 -46.17 -59.69
N GLU A 564 35.58 -46.72 -59.22
CA GLU A 564 35.24 -48.14 -59.44
C GLU A 564 35.12 -48.48 -60.93
N LYS A 565 34.68 -47.52 -61.77
CA LYS A 565 34.60 -47.67 -63.23
C LYS A 565 35.93 -47.64 -63.98
N SER A 566 37.06 -47.42 -63.30
CA SER A 566 38.39 -47.32 -63.94
C SER A 566 39.39 -48.39 -63.50
N THR A 567 39.00 -49.36 -62.66
CA THR A 567 39.97 -50.15 -61.88
C THR A 567 39.71 -51.67 -61.90
N GLU A 568 39.16 -52.23 -62.99
CA GLU A 568 39.05 -53.68 -63.20
C GLU A 568 40.26 -54.30 -63.96
N THR A 569 41.30 -53.52 -64.29
CA THR A 569 42.45 -54.01 -65.11
C THR A 569 43.83 -53.56 -64.61
N ALA A 570 44.27 -54.14 -63.48
CA ALA A 570 45.70 -54.36 -63.17
C ALA A 570 45.80 -55.42 -62.06
N ASP A 571 46.53 -56.52 -62.30
CA ASP A 571 46.53 -57.71 -61.45
C ASP A 571 47.96 -58.09 -60.98
N GLN A 572 48.04 -58.87 -59.88
CA GLN A 572 49.17 -59.70 -59.42
C GLN A 572 50.45 -59.11 -58.77
N GLU A 573 51.15 -60.04 -58.09
CA GLU A 573 52.55 -60.06 -57.60
C GLU A 573 52.98 -59.34 -56.28
N LYS A 574 52.70 -60.03 -55.17
CA LYS A 574 53.69 -60.60 -54.20
C LYS A 574 54.79 -59.74 -53.52
N VAL A 575 54.64 -59.67 -52.18
CA VAL A 575 55.55 -60.23 -51.14
C VAL A 575 56.95 -59.60 -50.88
N SER A 576 57.26 -59.56 -49.56
CA SER A 576 58.56 -59.61 -48.85
C SER A 576 59.29 -58.34 -48.36
N GLU A 577 59.62 -58.45 -47.07
CA GLU A 577 60.73 -57.89 -46.30
C GLU A 577 60.81 -56.38 -45.98
N CYS A 578 61.60 -56.11 -44.93
CA CYS A 578 61.59 -54.90 -44.13
C CYS A 578 63.00 -54.31 -44.07
N GLU A 579 63.11 -52.99 -44.10
CA GLU A 579 64.18 -52.30 -43.36
C GLU A 579 63.73 -50.90 -42.93
N GLU A 580 64.38 -50.33 -41.93
CA GLU A 580 64.08 -49.00 -41.40
C GLU A 580 64.62 -47.91 -42.35
N ASN A 581 63.93 -46.75 -42.45
CA ASN A 581 64.61 -45.47 -42.17
C ASN A 581 63.73 -44.21 -42.02
N GLU A 582 64.36 -43.21 -41.40
CA GLU A 582 64.11 -41.75 -41.39
C GLU A 582 62.69 -41.14 -41.39
N LYS A 583 62.40 -40.43 -40.29
CA LYS A 583 61.26 -39.52 -40.14
C LYS A 583 61.49 -38.17 -40.84
N THR A 584 61.33 -38.10 -42.15
CA THR A 584 61.23 -36.81 -42.85
C THR A 584 59.97 -36.04 -42.39
N LYS A 585 60.17 -34.94 -41.64
CA LYS A 585 59.06 -34.12 -41.12
C LYS A 585 58.39 -33.34 -42.25
N LYS A 586 57.23 -33.81 -42.72
CA LYS A 586 56.34 -33.02 -43.61
C LYS A 586 56.01 -31.65 -42.98
N PRO A 587 55.95 -30.56 -43.78
CA PRO A 587 55.91 -29.20 -43.27
C PRO A 587 54.60 -28.86 -42.55
N PHE A 588 54.69 -27.91 -41.62
CA PHE A 588 53.58 -27.44 -40.78
C PHE A 588 52.33 -26.99 -41.59
N LEU A 589 52.53 -26.43 -42.78
CA LEU A 589 51.46 -25.98 -43.66
C LEU A 589 50.60 -27.14 -44.23
N GLU A 590 51.19 -28.31 -44.49
CA GLU A 590 50.42 -29.50 -44.88
C GLU A 590 49.60 -30.03 -43.71
N ARG A 591 50.16 -30.01 -42.49
CA ARG A 591 49.42 -30.40 -41.27
C ARG A 591 48.21 -29.51 -41.04
N LEU A 592 48.29 -28.20 -41.32
CA LEU A 592 47.15 -27.29 -41.25
C LEU A 592 46.08 -27.56 -42.31
N LYS A 593 46.45 -27.93 -43.55
CA LYS A 593 45.47 -28.35 -44.58
C LYS A 593 44.86 -29.72 -44.30
N ALA A 594 45.63 -30.64 -43.72
CA ALA A 594 45.13 -31.94 -43.27
C ALA A 594 44.31 -31.86 -41.98
N PHE A 595 44.47 -30.82 -41.15
CA PHE A 595 43.74 -30.68 -39.89
C PHE A 595 42.21 -30.74 -40.03
N PRO A 596 41.53 -29.96 -40.92
CA PRO A 596 40.09 -30.08 -41.09
C PRO A 596 39.67 -31.47 -41.61
N LEU A 597 40.41 -32.08 -42.55
CA LEU A 597 40.11 -33.43 -43.02
C LEU A 597 40.26 -34.48 -41.91
N TRP A 598 41.31 -34.38 -41.09
CA TRP A 598 41.58 -35.30 -39.98
C TRP A 598 40.56 -35.11 -38.84
N PHE A 599 40.22 -33.87 -38.51
CA PHE A 599 39.20 -33.51 -37.51
C PHE A 599 37.82 -34.02 -37.92
N CYS A 600 37.41 -33.78 -39.18
CA CYS A 600 36.19 -34.38 -39.73
C CYS A 600 36.25 -35.92 -39.68
N LYS A 601 37.35 -36.53 -40.11
CA LYS A 601 37.52 -38.00 -40.10
C LYS A 601 37.47 -38.64 -38.71
N GLN A 602 37.75 -37.89 -37.64
CA GLN A 602 37.49 -38.35 -36.26
C GLN A 602 36.02 -38.19 -35.85
N TRP A 603 35.35 -37.11 -36.25
CA TRP A 603 33.92 -36.89 -35.93
C TRP A 603 32.98 -37.82 -36.72
N THR A 604 33.42 -38.35 -37.86
CA THR A 604 32.70 -39.37 -38.64
C THR A 604 32.96 -40.81 -38.19
N ARG A 605 33.75 -41.03 -37.12
CA ARG A 605 34.20 -42.37 -36.74
C ARG A 605 33.12 -43.15 -35.99
N THR A 606 32.29 -43.87 -36.72
CA THR A 606 31.36 -44.85 -36.14
C THR A 606 32.13 -46.09 -35.68
N ASP A 607 32.38 -46.21 -34.38
CA ASP A 607 33.01 -47.42 -33.83
C ASP A 607 31.94 -48.53 -33.65
N PRO A 608 32.15 -49.74 -34.20
CA PRO A 608 31.20 -50.85 -34.06
C PRO A 608 31.07 -51.34 -32.60
N GLU A 609 32.10 -51.10 -31.76
CA GLU A 609 32.09 -51.38 -30.32
C GLU A 609 31.46 -50.24 -29.47
N GLY A 610 30.87 -49.21 -30.09
CA GLY A 610 30.04 -48.21 -29.39
C GLY A 610 30.82 -47.29 -28.45
N ALA A 611 31.91 -46.67 -28.92
CA ALA A 611 32.81 -45.91 -28.06
C ALA A 611 32.13 -44.79 -27.24
N SER A 612 31.17 -44.03 -27.77
CA SER A 612 30.33 -43.12 -26.99
C SER A 612 28.89 -43.09 -27.53
N LEU A 613 27.95 -42.47 -26.81
CA LEU A 613 26.57 -42.30 -27.29
C LEU A 613 26.52 -41.55 -28.64
N PHE A 614 27.41 -40.56 -28.81
CA PHE A 614 27.59 -39.84 -30.06
C PHE A 614 28.25 -40.67 -31.19
N LEU A 615 29.11 -41.66 -30.87
CA LEU A 615 29.90 -42.41 -31.86
C LEU A 615 29.35 -43.80 -32.22
N ASP A 616 28.48 -44.41 -31.42
CA ASP A 616 27.88 -45.73 -31.69
C ASP A 616 27.19 -45.78 -33.08
N SER A 617 27.50 -46.79 -33.89
CA SER A 617 26.98 -46.90 -35.27
C SER A 617 25.45 -46.96 -35.36
N ARG A 618 24.76 -47.43 -34.30
CA ARG A 618 23.31 -47.67 -34.29
C ARG A 618 22.47 -46.40 -34.07
N VAL A 619 23.07 -45.27 -33.73
CA VAL A 619 22.36 -43.98 -33.51
C VAL A 619 22.27 -43.18 -34.82
N ASN A 620 21.06 -42.75 -35.20
CA ASN A 620 20.85 -41.92 -36.39
C ASN A 620 21.57 -40.55 -36.28
N ILE A 621 22.14 -40.05 -37.38
CA ILE A 621 22.87 -38.77 -37.46
C ILE A 621 22.02 -37.58 -36.95
N VAL A 622 20.70 -37.61 -37.17
CA VAL A 622 19.77 -36.60 -36.66
C VAL A 622 19.84 -36.51 -35.13
N ILE A 623 19.78 -37.65 -34.43
CA ILE A 623 19.81 -37.72 -32.96
C ILE A 623 21.16 -37.23 -32.42
N ARG A 624 22.27 -37.54 -33.11
CA ARG A 624 23.63 -37.10 -32.75
C ARG A 624 23.81 -35.58 -32.76
N VAL A 625 23.13 -34.88 -33.68
CA VAL A 625 23.21 -33.41 -33.83
C VAL A 625 22.14 -32.70 -32.98
N VAL A 626 20.93 -33.25 -32.94
CA VAL A 626 19.79 -32.63 -32.23
C VAL A 626 19.95 -32.70 -30.71
N ILE A 627 20.46 -33.78 -30.11
CA ILE A 627 20.59 -33.84 -28.65
C ILE A 627 21.52 -32.74 -28.09
N PRO A 628 22.75 -32.53 -28.60
CA PRO A 628 23.61 -31.42 -28.16
C PRO A 628 22.99 -30.03 -28.40
N PHE A 629 22.28 -29.84 -29.52
CA PHE A 629 21.53 -28.61 -29.82
C PHE A 629 20.48 -28.31 -28.74
N VAL A 630 19.63 -29.31 -28.45
CA VAL A 630 18.54 -29.23 -27.48
C VAL A 630 19.07 -29.01 -26.05
N ILE A 631 20.21 -29.60 -25.69
CA ILE A 631 20.89 -29.34 -24.39
C ILE A 631 21.39 -27.88 -24.31
N LEU A 632 22.04 -27.35 -25.35
CA LEU A 632 22.53 -25.96 -25.35
C LEU A 632 21.37 -24.94 -25.32
N LEU A 633 20.27 -25.23 -25.99
CA LEU A 633 19.04 -24.43 -25.93
C LEU A 633 18.45 -24.42 -24.52
N GLY A 634 18.45 -25.56 -23.81
CA GLY A 634 18.02 -25.64 -22.41
C GLY A 634 18.89 -24.82 -21.45
N ILE A 635 20.22 -24.81 -21.66
CA ILE A 635 21.14 -23.95 -20.88
C ILE A 635 20.82 -22.46 -21.11
N ALA A 636 20.51 -22.08 -22.36
CA ALA A 636 20.14 -20.71 -22.68
C ALA A 636 18.79 -20.31 -22.06
N LEU A 637 17.80 -21.21 -22.06
CA LEU A 637 16.48 -20.95 -21.48
C LEU A 637 16.55 -20.74 -19.95
N PHE A 638 17.34 -21.55 -19.23
CA PHE A 638 17.59 -21.31 -17.81
C PHE A 638 18.33 -19.99 -17.57
N LEU A 639 19.25 -19.60 -18.47
CA LEU A 639 19.97 -18.32 -18.34
C LEU A 639 19.05 -17.11 -18.59
N THR A 640 18.09 -17.21 -19.52
CA THR A 640 17.05 -16.17 -19.70
C THR A 640 16.08 -16.11 -18.52
N SER A 641 15.74 -17.27 -17.94
CA SER A 641 14.89 -17.36 -16.75
C SER A 641 15.55 -16.68 -15.55
N ASN A 642 16.77 -17.10 -15.20
CA ASN A 642 17.51 -16.61 -14.02
C ASN A 642 17.99 -15.15 -14.15
N THR A 643 17.72 -14.48 -15.27
CA THR A 643 18.02 -13.05 -15.51
C THR A 643 16.78 -12.18 -15.76
N GLY A 644 15.58 -12.77 -15.79
CA GLY A 644 14.31 -12.04 -15.79
C GLY A 644 13.76 -11.86 -14.37
N VAL A 645 12.67 -11.08 -14.25
CA VAL A 645 11.84 -11.07 -13.03
C VAL A 645 11.06 -12.39 -13.00
N GLY A 646 11.01 -13.03 -11.83
CA GLY A 646 10.25 -14.26 -11.59
C GLY A 646 8.78 -13.96 -11.30
N ALA A 647 8.52 -13.04 -10.38
CA ALA A 647 7.18 -12.58 -10.05
C ALA A 647 7.20 -11.13 -9.49
N THR A 648 6.04 -10.48 -9.48
CA THR A 648 5.84 -9.18 -8.82
C THR A 648 4.64 -9.25 -7.88
N VAL A 649 4.68 -8.50 -6.78
CA VAL A 649 3.56 -8.34 -5.84
C VAL A 649 2.96 -6.96 -6.06
N ASN A 650 1.69 -6.92 -6.44
CA ASN A 650 0.97 -5.69 -6.77
C ASN A 650 -0.32 -5.62 -5.97
N ALA A 651 -0.53 -4.51 -5.28
CA ALA A 651 -1.80 -4.20 -4.63
C ALA A 651 -2.69 -3.42 -5.61
N TYR A 652 -3.94 -3.86 -5.76
CA TYR A 652 -4.93 -3.31 -6.67
C TYR A 652 -6.13 -2.81 -5.86
N ILE A 653 -6.40 -1.50 -5.91
CA ILE A 653 -7.58 -0.90 -5.30
C ILE A 653 -8.63 -0.73 -6.41
N SER A 654 -9.61 -1.63 -6.44
CA SER A 654 -10.71 -1.63 -7.40
C SER A 654 -11.88 -0.78 -6.87
N ILE A 655 -12.29 0.25 -7.61
CA ILE A 655 -13.39 1.16 -7.25
C ILE A 655 -14.54 0.95 -8.23
N GLY A 656 -15.54 0.17 -7.83
CA GLY A 656 -16.60 -0.29 -8.74
C GLY A 656 -16.07 -1.36 -9.71
N ASN A 657 -16.50 -1.32 -10.97
CA ASN A 657 -16.20 -2.36 -11.97
C ASN A 657 -15.03 -2.06 -12.92
N GLU A 658 -14.70 -0.80 -13.18
CA GLU A 658 -13.75 -0.45 -14.25
C GLU A 658 -12.47 0.24 -13.74
N ASN A 659 -12.51 0.90 -12.59
CA ASN A 659 -11.37 1.65 -12.05
C ASN A 659 -10.48 0.81 -11.13
N THR A 660 -9.19 0.66 -11.47
CA THR A 660 -8.20 -0.02 -10.62
C THR A 660 -6.90 0.77 -10.48
N ILE A 661 -6.61 1.23 -9.26
CA ILE A 661 -5.30 1.81 -8.92
C ILE A 661 -4.33 0.66 -8.62
N VAL A 662 -3.13 0.68 -9.20
CA VAL A 662 -2.07 -0.31 -9.05
C VAL A 662 -0.92 0.27 -8.22
N LEU A 663 -0.57 -0.40 -7.13
CA LEU A 663 0.54 -0.04 -6.25
C LEU A 663 1.55 -1.20 -6.25
N PRO A 664 2.75 -1.03 -6.85
CA PRO A 664 3.78 -2.06 -6.83
C PRO A 664 4.39 -2.19 -5.43
N VAL A 665 4.47 -3.41 -4.90
CA VAL A 665 4.91 -3.69 -3.53
C VAL A 665 6.32 -4.30 -3.51
N ALA A 666 6.59 -5.32 -4.33
CA ALA A 666 7.89 -6.00 -4.37
C ALA A 666 8.12 -6.80 -5.67
N ASP A 667 9.37 -6.79 -6.16
CA ASP A 667 9.82 -7.57 -7.33
C ASP A 667 10.72 -8.74 -6.90
N PHE A 668 10.35 -9.97 -7.27
CA PHE A 668 11.14 -11.17 -6.98
C PHE A 668 11.85 -11.69 -8.23
N GLY A 669 13.18 -11.73 -8.18
CA GLY A 669 14.03 -12.43 -9.14
C GLY A 669 15.11 -13.20 -8.41
N LEU A 670 15.54 -14.35 -8.93
CA LEU A 670 16.36 -15.36 -8.24
C LEU A 670 17.53 -14.80 -7.41
N MET A 671 18.29 -13.84 -7.97
CA MET A 671 19.44 -13.24 -7.30
C MET A 671 19.05 -12.26 -6.18
N ASN A 672 17.94 -11.53 -6.34
CA ASN A 672 17.40 -10.66 -5.30
C ASN A 672 16.89 -11.53 -4.16
N SER A 673 15.99 -12.48 -4.42
CA SER A 673 15.42 -13.39 -3.42
C SER A 673 16.51 -14.08 -2.59
N VAL A 674 17.54 -14.67 -3.22
CA VAL A 674 18.66 -15.31 -2.48
C VAL A 674 19.44 -14.31 -1.62
N LYS A 675 19.70 -13.09 -2.10
CA LYS A 675 20.38 -12.03 -1.33
C LYS A 675 19.53 -11.57 -0.15
N ASP A 676 18.24 -11.36 -0.40
CA ASP A 676 17.33 -10.71 0.54
C ASP A 676 16.93 -11.69 1.66
N MET A 677 16.73 -12.98 1.33
CA MET A 677 16.64 -14.09 2.28
C MET A 677 17.94 -14.26 3.09
N TRP A 678 19.11 -14.10 2.47
CA TRP A 678 20.39 -14.15 3.19
C TRP A 678 20.55 -12.98 4.20
N THR A 679 20.07 -11.77 3.86
CA THR A 679 20.03 -10.64 4.82
C THR A 679 18.98 -10.84 5.91
N ALA A 680 17.83 -11.45 5.58
CA ALA A 680 16.80 -11.87 6.54
C ALA A 680 17.26 -13.02 7.46
N LYS A 681 18.47 -13.58 7.26
CA LYS A 681 19.04 -14.74 7.98
C LYS A 681 18.29 -16.06 7.71
N VAL A 682 17.50 -16.10 6.64
CA VAL A 682 16.77 -17.26 6.07
C VAL A 682 17.77 -18.14 5.28
N TYR A 683 18.86 -18.53 5.93
CA TYR A 683 19.99 -19.22 5.30
C TYR A 683 19.64 -20.59 4.69
N PRO A 684 18.84 -21.46 5.36
CA PRO A 684 18.50 -22.78 4.80
C PRO A 684 17.78 -22.66 3.46
N LEU A 685 16.72 -21.85 3.37
CA LEU A 685 15.95 -21.66 2.14
C LEU A 685 16.72 -20.86 1.06
N ALA A 686 17.52 -19.86 1.43
CA ALA A 686 18.41 -19.18 0.47
C ALA A 686 19.40 -20.16 -0.20
N ILE A 687 20.00 -21.07 0.58
CA ILE A 687 20.87 -22.13 0.05
C ILE A 687 20.08 -23.14 -0.78
N LEU A 688 18.86 -23.50 -0.36
CA LEU A 688 17.98 -24.46 -1.03
C LEU A 688 17.60 -23.99 -2.46
N ILE A 689 17.16 -22.74 -2.60
CA ILE A 689 16.81 -22.11 -3.87
C ILE A 689 18.06 -21.94 -4.75
N MET A 690 19.15 -21.40 -4.19
CA MET A 690 20.41 -21.25 -4.93
C MET A 690 20.96 -22.60 -5.41
N LEU A 691 20.77 -23.68 -4.66
CA LEU A 691 21.18 -25.02 -5.07
C LEU A 691 20.27 -25.58 -6.17
N PHE A 692 18.94 -25.60 -5.98
CA PHE A 692 18.03 -26.35 -6.85
C PHE A 692 17.49 -25.58 -8.08
N SER A 693 17.39 -24.26 -8.03
CA SER A 693 17.09 -23.37 -9.18
C SER A 693 18.33 -22.70 -9.74
N GLY A 694 19.28 -22.34 -8.87
CA GLY A 694 20.55 -21.72 -9.28
C GLY A 694 21.51 -22.72 -9.93
N VAL A 695 22.06 -23.67 -9.16
CA VAL A 695 23.18 -24.52 -9.62
C VAL A 695 22.73 -25.80 -10.34
N TRP A 696 21.71 -26.49 -9.81
CA TRP A 696 21.32 -27.82 -10.25
C TRP A 696 20.86 -27.92 -11.72
N PRO A 697 20.11 -26.96 -12.31
CA PRO A 697 19.67 -27.08 -13.70
C PRO A 697 20.84 -27.10 -14.70
N TYR A 698 21.84 -26.23 -14.50
CA TYR A 698 23.04 -26.20 -15.33
C TYR A 698 23.94 -27.41 -15.07
N ALA A 699 24.11 -27.82 -13.81
CA ALA A 699 24.85 -29.03 -13.47
C ALA A 699 24.24 -30.27 -14.13
N LYS A 700 22.90 -30.38 -14.13
CA LYS A 700 22.15 -31.44 -14.80
C LYS A 700 22.45 -31.49 -16.29
N LEU A 701 22.28 -30.36 -17.00
CA LEU A 701 22.52 -30.29 -18.44
C LEU A 701 24.00 -30.46 -18.81
N ALA A 702 24.94 -29.99 -18.00
CA ALA A 702 26.37 -30.19 -18.21
C ALA A 702 26.79 -31.67 -18.07
N VAL A 703 26.28 -32.38 -17.06
CA VAL A 703 26.54 -33.82 -16.89
C VAL A 703 25.86 -34.64 -18.00
N LEU A 704 24.68 -34.22 -18.47
CA LEU A 704 24.00 -34.84 -19.61
C LEU A 704 24.81 -34.69 -20.91
N LEU A 705 25.34 -33.49 -21.17
CA LEU A 705 26.21 -33.21 -22.31
C LEU A 705 27.51 -34.02 -22.24
N PHE A 706 28.14 -34.06 -21.07
CA PHE A 706 29.35 -34.85 -20.82
C PHE A 706 29.13 -36.33 -21.07
N THR A 707 28.10 -36.94 -20.47
CA THR A 707 27.82 -38.38 -20.62
C THR A 707 27.43 -38.79 -22.05
N PHE A 708 26.91 -37.86 -22.85
CA PHE A 708 26.62 -38.07 -24.27
C PHE A 708 27.89 -38.18 -25.14
N PHE A 709 28.87 -37.31 -24.92
CA PHE A 709 30.12 -37.30 -25.70
C PHE A 709 31.19 -38.27 -25.18
N MET A 710 31.25 -38.54 -23.87
CA MET A 710 32.40 -39.20 -23.25
C MET A 710 32.58 -40.68 -23.66
N PRO A 711 33.81 -41.14 -23.95
CA PRO A 711 34.05 -42.51 -24.39
C PRO A 711 33.97 -43.54 -23.25
N SER A 712 33.58 -44.76 -23.61
CA SER A 712 33.39 -45.95 -22.76
C SER A 712 34.66 -46.38 -22.01
N LYS A 713 35.83 -45.97 -22.49
CA LYS A 713 37.13 -46.13 -21.82
C LYS A 713 37.30 -45.25 -20.58
N ILE A 714 36.50 -44.19 -20.45
CA ILE A 714 36.56 -43.24 -19.32
C ILE A 714 35.26 -43.29 -18.49
N VAL A 715 34.10 -43.47 -19.14
CA VAL A 715 32.81 -43.75 -18.45
C VAL A 715 32.24 -45.07 -18.97
N PRO A 716 32.53 -46.21 -18.30
CA PRO A 716 32.04 -47.53 -18.72
C PRO A 716 30.51 -47.56 -18.84
N PRO A 717 29.91 -48.35 -19.76
CA PRO A 717 28.46 -48.32 -20.01
C PRO A 717 27.58 -48.51 -18.76
N LYS A 718 28.01 -49.36 -17.81
CA LYS A 718 27.33 -49.57 -16.52
C LYS A 718 27.36 -48.33 -15.62
N VAL A 719 28.49 -47.60 -15.60
CA VAL A 719 28.64 -46.35 -14.84
C VAL A 719 27.86 -45.22 -15.51
N ARG A 720 27.87 -45.15 -16.85
CA ARG A 720 27.08 -44.19 -17.62
C ARG A 720 25.59 -44.34 -17.35
N GLY A 721 25.06 -45.57 -17.37
CA GLY A 721 23.67 -45.85 -17.03
C GLY A 721 23.31 -45.49 -15.58
N TYR A 722 24.21 -45.73 -14.63
CA TYR A 722 24.01 -45.31 -13.23
C TYR A 722 23.97 -43.78 -13.08
N ILE A 723 24.92 -43.06 -13.70
CA ILE A 723 24.95 -41.59 -13.69
C ILE A 723 23.65 -41.04 -14.30
N LEU A 724 23.24 -41.53 -15.46
CA LEU A 724 22.02 -41.09 -16.13
C LEU A 724 20.76 -41.36 -15.27
N LEU A 725 20.65 -42.54 -14.64
CA LEU A 725 19.51 -42.87 -13.78
C LEU A 725 19.45 -42.00 -12.51
N VAL A 726 20.60 -41.66 -11.91
CA VAL A 726 20.66 -40.72 -10.77
C VAL A 726 20.31 -39.29 -11.21
N LEU A 727 20.80 -38.87 -12.37
CA LEU A 727 20.55 -37.54 -12.96
C LEU A 727 19.07 -37.32 -13.31
N ASP A 728 18.39 -38.41 -13.70
CA ASP A 728 16.98 -38.45 -14.04
C ASP A 728 16.10 -38.43 -12.77
N ALA A 729 16.38 -39.31 -11.80
CA ALA A 729 15.66 -39.36 -10.52
C ALA A 729 15.83 -38.10 -9.64
N LEU A 730 16.98 -37.42 -9.72
CA LEU A 730 17.21 -36.12 -9.09
C LEU A 730 16.74 -34.94 -9.97
N GLY A 731 16.29 -35.19 -11.20
CA GLY A 731 15.91 -34.15 -12.15
C GLY A 731 14.69 -33.32 -11.72
N LYS A 732 13.80 -33.88 -10.90
CA LYS A 732 12.58 -33.23 -10.40
C LYS A 732 12.80 -32.19 -9.31
N TRP A 733 13.96 -32.18 -8.64
CA TRP A 733 14.21 -31.28 -7.51
C TRP A 733 14.30 -29.80 -7.91
N SER A 734 14.53 -29.48 -9.19
CA SER A 734 14.40 -28.11 -9.70
C SER A 734 12.97 -27.58 -9.76
N MET A 735 11.95 -28.40 -9.44
CA MET A 735 10.57 -27.92 -9.25
C MET A 735 10.29 -27.38 -7.84
N LEU A 736 11.23 -27.51 -6.90
CA LEU A 736 11.04 -27.10 -5.50
C LEU A 736 10.62 -25.63 -5.38
N ASP A 737 11.37 -24.76 -6.04
CA ASP A 737 11.14 -23.32 -6.12
C ASP A 737 9.83 -22.99 -6.86
N SER A 738 9.49 -23.77 -7.89
CA SER A 738 8.20 -23.66 -8.58
C SER A 738 7.01 -23.91 -7.66
N TYR A 739 7.15 -24.81 -6.68
CA TYR A 739 6.11 -25.06 -5.68
C TYR A 739 6.13 -24.04 -4.53
N VAL A 740 7.29 -23.50 -4.15
CA VAL A 740 7.37 -22.34 -3.21
C VAL A 740 6.67 -21.12 -3.81
N MET A 741 6.83 -20.87 -5.12
CA MET A 741 6.13 -19.79 -5.81
C MET A 741 4.61 -19.98 -5.82
N VAL A 742 4.12 -21.19 -6.14
CA VAL A 742 2.67 -21.53 -6.08
C VAL A 742 2.11 -21.36 -4.67
N LEU A 743 2.88 -21.71 -3.63
CA LEU A 743 2.52 -21.45 -2.23
C LEU A 743 2.44 -19.94 -1.96
N MET A 744 3.40 -19.13 -2.42
CA MET A 744 3.39 -17.68 -2.25
C MET A 744 2.20 -17.00 -2.95
N ILE A 745 1.85 -17.41 -4.17
CA ILE A 745 0.71 -16.83 -4.92
C ILE A 745 -0.59 -17.01 -4.13
N VAL A 746 -0.87 -18.22 -3.64
CA VAL A 746 -2.12 -18.50 -2.91
C VAL A 746 -2.08 -18.00 -1.46
N ALA A 747 -0.91 -17.96 -0.81
CA ALA A 747 -0.74 -17.44 0.54
C ALA A 747 -0.92 -15.92 0.63
N PHE A 748 -0.35 -15.16 -0.32
CA PHE A 748 -0.42 -13.70 -0.35
C PHE A 748 -1.59 -13.16 -1.18
N TYR A 749 -2.39 -13.99 -1.85
CA TYR A 749 -3.60 -13.54 -2.51
C TYR A 749 -4.61 -13.00 -1.48
N PHE A 750 -4.91 -11.71 -1.54
CA PHE A 750 -6.02 -11.12 -0.79
C PHE A 750 -7.08 -10.58 -1.76
N ASN A 751 -8.33 -10.68 -1.33
CA ASN A 751 -9.49 -10.02 -1.91
C ASN A 751 -10.34 -9.57 -0.72
N ILE A 752 -10.26 -8.27 -0.42
CA ILE A 752 -10.87 -7.65 0.75
C ILE A 752 -11.92 -6.67 0.21
N PRO A 753 -13.18 -7.10 0.01
CA PRO A 753 -14.28 -6.18 -0.25
C PRO A 753 -14.50 -5.34 1.01
N LEU A 754 -14.40 -4.02 0.86
CA LEU A 754 -14.65 -3.07 1.94
C LEU A 754 -16.17 -2.87 2.10
N PRO A 755 -16.70 -2.72 3.33
CA PRO A 755 -18.15 -2.75 3.54
C PRO A 755 -18.91 -1.60 2.89
N ILE A 756 -20.07 -1.93 2.34
CA ILE A 756 -21.08 -1.01 1.81
C ILE A 756 -22.08 -0.68 2.93
N ARG A 757 -22.48 0.59 3.05
CA ARG A 757 -23.56 1.06 3.94
C ARG A 757 -24.93 1.03 3.24
N HIS A 758 -24.99 1.31 1.93
CA HIS A 758 -26.25 1.44 1.19
C HIS A 758 -26.31 0.53 -0.06
N GLY A 759 -26.47 -0.78 0.15
CA GLY A 759 -26.59 -1.78 -0.92
C GLY A 759 -27.79 -1.62 -1.88
N ASP A 760 -28.75 -0.75 -1.57
CA ASP A 760 -29.86 -0.40 -2.49
C ASP A 760 -29.41 0.51 -3.65
N ASN A 761 -28.29 1.24 -3.50
CA ASN A 761 -27.79 2.23 -4.48
C ASN A 761 -26.35 1.95 -4.96
N VAL A 762 -25.67 0.97 -4.37
CA VAL A 762 -24.28 0.60 -4.68
C VAL A 762 -24.17 -0.93 -4.64
N GLU A 763 -24.08 -1.56 -5.81
CA GLU A 763 -23.97 -3.01 -5.92
C GLU A 763 -22.52 -3.50 -5.73
N ASP A 764 -21.54 -2.72 -6.19
CA ASP A 764 -20.12 -3.12 -6.18
C ASP A 764 -19.28 -2.39 -5.11
N PRO A 765 -18.69 -3.12 -4.13
CA PRO A 765 -17.84 -2.51 -3.13
C PRO A 765 -16.48 -2.09 -3.71
N VAL A 766 -15.81 -1.15 -3.02
CA VAL A 766 -14.37 -0.96 -3.19
C VAL A 766 -13.66 -2.22 -2.71
N LYS A 767 -12.80 -2.82 -3.53
CA LYS A 767 -12.10 -4.09 -3.22
C LYS A 767 -10.60 -3.83 -3.20
N ILE A 768 -9.95 -4.16 -2.08
CA ILE A 768 -8.48 -4.21 -2.02
C ILE A 768 -8.07 -5.64 -2.37
N ASN A 769 -7.45 -5.82 -3.53
CA ASN A 769 -6.90 -7.09 -3.98
C ASN A 769 -5.37 -7.06 -3.89
N LEU A 770 -4.74 -8.08 -3.31
CA LEU A 770 -3.30 -8.28 -3.41
C LEU A 770 -3.07 -9.48 -4.32
N TYR A 771 -2.36 -9.28 -5.44
CA TYR A 771 -2.02 -10.34 -6.38
C TYR A 771 -0.51 -10.51 -6.47
N VAL A 772 -0.09 -11.76 -6.73
CA VAL A 772 1.29 -12.11 -7.05
C VAL A 772 1.30 -12.56 -8.51
N ASP A 773 1.80 -11.68 -9.38
CA ASP A 773 1.73 -11.85 -10.84
C ASP A 773 2.94 -12.66 -11.33
N GLU A 774 2.71 -13.83 -11.96
CA GLU A 774 3.75 -14.70 -12.55
C GLU A 774 4.40 -14.03 -13.78
N CYS A 775 5.71 -13.77 -13.74
CA CYS A 775 6.44 -13.09 -14.82
C CYS A 775 7.22 -14.05 -15.73
N TYR A 776 7.70 -13.54 -16.87
CA TYR A 776 8.49 -14.28 -17.86
C TYR A 776 9.60 -15.18 -17.29
N GLY A 777 10.33 -14.74 -16.26
CA GLY A 777 11.41 -15.51 -15.64
C GLY A 777 10.94 -16.81 -14.99
N PHE A 778 9.75 -16.81 -14.37
CA PHE A 778 9.15 -17.99 -13.75
C PHE A 778 8.63 -18.98 -14.79
N VAL A 779 7.88 -18.51 -15.78
CA VAL A 779 7.32 -19.36 -16.84
C VAL A 779 8.42 -20.06 -17.62
N THR A 780 9.54 -19.36 -17.89
CA THR A 780 10.71 -19.97 -18.55
C THR A 780 11.50 -20.92 -17.64
N LEU A 781 11.49 -20.75 -16.32
CA LEU A 781 12.02 -21.74 -15.37
C LEU A 781 11.23 -23.05 -15.47
N LEU A 782 9.91 -22.96 -15.36
CA LEU A 782 8.98 -24.09 -15.35
C LEU A 782 9.01 -24.87 -16.68
N LEU A 783 9.01 -24.17 -17.81
CA LEU A 783 9.16 -24.81 -19.12
C LEU A 783 10.56 -25.45 -19.29
N GLY A 784 11.60 -24.82 -18.75
CA GLY A 784 12.97 -25.35 -18.76
C GLY A 784 13.14 -26.63 -17.94
N THR A 785 12.56 -26.70 -16.75
CA THR A 785 12.63 -27.90 -15.90
C THR A 785 11.90 -29.07 -16.55
N LEU A 786 10.69 -28.88 -17.08
CA LEU A 786 9.96 -29.88 -17.88
C LEU A 786 10.75 -30.36 -19.10
N PHE A 787 11.26 -29.43 -19.90
CA PHE A 787 12.08 -29.71 -21.08
C PHE A 787 13.32 -30.53 -20.70
N SER A 788 13.99 -30.20 -19.58
CA SER A 788 15.14 -30.95 -19.08
C SER A 788 14.79 -32.35 -18.57
N LEU A 789 13.55 -32.61 -18.13
CA LEU A 789 13.07 -33.94 -17.73
C LEU A 789 12.83 -34.81 -18.98
N VAL A 790 12.09 -34.29 -19.97
CA VAL A 790 11.90 -34.98 -21.26
C VAL A 790 13.26 -35.32 -21.90
N LEU A 791 14.20 -34.38 -21.87
CA LEU A 791 15.54 -34.55 -22.45
C LEU A 791 16.39 -35.62 -21.74
N SER A 792 16.31 -35.72 -20.39
CA SER A 792 16.93 -36.83 -19.65
C SER A 792 16.36 -38.18 -20.11
N HIS A 793 15.04 -38.32 -20.18
CA HIS A 793 14.39 -39.56 -20.63
C HIS A 793 14.77 -39.96 -22.06
N VAL A 794 14.92 -39.00 -22.98
CA VAL A 794 15.39 -39.27 -24.35
C VAL A 794 16.81 -39.83 -24.34
N VAL A 795 17.73 -39.27 -23.55
CA VAL A 795 19.11 -39.77 -23.46
C VAL A 795 19.18 -41.13 -22.75
N VAL A 796 18.40 -41.35 -21.69
CA VAL A 796 18.23 -42.65 -21.02
C VAL A 796 17.66 -43.70 -21.99
N GLY A 797 16.63 -43.34 -22.77
CA GLY A 797 16.01 -44.20 -23.77
C GLY A 797 16.99 -44.64 -24.87
N VAL A 798 17.77 -43.71 -25.43
CA VAL A 798 18.85 -44.03 -26.38
C VAL A 798 19.91 -44.91 -25.71
N HIS A 799 20.30 -44.62 -24.46
CA HIS A 799 21.27 -45.44 -23.73
C HIS A 799 20.80 -46.88 -23.51
N ASN A 800 19.53 -47.07 -23.13
CA ASN A 800 18.94 -48.39 -22.89
C ASN A 800 18.71 -49.16 -24.19
N PHE A 801 18.29 -48.48 -25.28
CA PHE A 801 18.18 -49.07 -26.62
C PHE A 801 19.53 -49.65 -27.10
N LEU A 802 20.65 -48.97 -26.84
CA LEU A 802 21.99 -49.46 -27.19
C LEU A 802 22.47 -50.64 -26.32
N GLN A 803 21.83 -50.93 -25.19
CA GLN A 803 22.13 -52.09 -24.33
C GLN A 803 21.12 -53.24 -24.47
N HIS A 804 19.96 -53.03 -25.12
CA HIS A 804 18.92 -54.04 -25.21
C HIS A 804 19.20 -55.05 -26.34
N ASN A 805 19.21 -56.34 -26.02
CA ASN A 805 19.36 -57.41 -27.02
C ASN A 805 17.99 -57.81 -27.58
N PRO A 806 17.79 -57.86 -28.91
CA PRO A 806 16.47 -58.19 -29.50
C PRO A 806 16.03 -59.64 -29.20
N GLU A 807 16.96 -60.49 -28.82
CA GLU A 807 16.74 -61.89 -28.45
C GLU A 807 16.10 -62.04 -27.06
N ASP A 808 16.30 -61.05 -26.17
CA ASP A 808 15.85 -61.07 -24.77
C ASP A 808 14.37 -61.45 -24.64
N ASN A 809 13.52 -60.98 -25.55
CA ASN A 809 12.07 -61.12 -25.47
C ASN A 809 11.54 -62.44 -26.10
N LYS A 810 12.38 -63.28 -26.71
CA LYS A 810 11.96 -64.47 -27.47
C LYS A 810 11.89 -65.78 -26.66
N GLY A 811 12.57 -65.87 -25.51
CA GLY A 811 12.63 -67.10 -24.70
C GLY A 811 11.27 -67.58 -24.16
N LYS A 812 11.15 -68.86 -23.77
CA LYS A 812 9.84 -69.47 -23.46
C LYS A 812 9.14 -68.84 -22.27
N GLU A 813 9.90 -68.52 -21.21
CA GLU A 813 9.36 -67.77 -20.06
C GLU A 813 9.23 -66.26 -20.32
N GLY A 814 9.67 -65.74 -21.46
CA GLY A 814 9.40 -64.37 -21.91
C GLY A 814 8.02 -64.21 -22.56
N LEU A 815 7.62 -65.20 -23.36
CA LEU A 815 6.34 -65.22 -24.10
C LEU A 815 5.12 -65.60 -23.25
N SER A 816 5.33 -66.19 -22.06
CA SER A 816 4.27 -66.67 -21.17
C SER A 816 3.42 -65.53 -20.55
N TRP A 817 2.12 -65.73 -20.42
CA TRP A 817 1.21 -64.79 -19.74
C TRP A 817 1.13 -65.12 -18.25
N LYS A 818 2.11 -64.62 -17.46
CA LYS A 818 2.26 -64.91 -16.03
C LYS A 818 2.48 -63.63 -15.21
N PRO A 819 1.88 -63.50 -14.01
CA PRO A 819 2.04 -62.32 -13.17
C PRO A 819 3.39 -62.34 -12.43
N LEU A 820 3.96 -61.16 -12.19
CA LEU A 820 5.33 -60.99 -11.71
C LEU A 820 5.55 -61.56 -10.30
N PHE A 821 4.52 -61.51 -9.44
CA PHE A 821 4.60 -62.07 -8.08
C PHE A 821 4.92 -63.57 -8.07
N MET A 822 4.56 -64.33 -9.11
CA MET A 822 4.75 -65.78 -9.17
C MET A 822 6.24 -66.17 -9.05
N TYR A 823 7.13 -65.40 -9.68
CA TYR A 823 8.58 -65.63 -9.74
C TYR A 823 9.34 -65.24 -8.45
N THR A 824 8.65 -64.74 -7.41
CA THR A 824 9.27 -64.42 -6.10
C THR A 824 9.27 -65.65 -5.16
N ARG A 825 10.31 -65.77 -4.33
CA ARG A 825 10.58 -66.99 -3.53
C ARG A 825 9.83 -67.06 -2.20
N PHE A 826 9.57 -65.92 -1.56
CA PHE A 826 9.03 -65.86 -0.20
C PHE A 826 7.57 -65.42 -0.20
N LEU A 827 6.72 -66.10 0.58
CA LEU A 827 5.30 -65.76 0.74
C LEU A 827 5.11 -64.34 1.29
N VAL A 828 5.98 -63.93 2.22
CA VAL A 828 6.02 -62.58 2.80
C VAL A 828 6.08 -61.52 1.69
N THR A 829 7.00 -61.66 0.72
CA THR A 829 7.16 -60.72 -0.40
C THR A 829 5.93 -60.66 -1.31
N LYS A 830 5.17 -61.75 -1.44
CA LYS A 830 3.96 -61.82 -2.29
C LYS A 830 2.77 -61.06 -1.71
N ILE A 831 2.67 -60.98 -0.38
CA ILE A 831 1.51 -60.42 0.34
C ILE A 831 1.84 -59.04 0.93
N VAL A 832 2.96 -58.91 1.64
CA VAL A 832 3.28 -57.71 2.44
C VAL A 832 3.53 -56.49 1.55
N ILE A 833 4.21 -56.64 0.41
CA ILE A 833 4.50 -55.49 -0.47
C ILE A 833 3.22 -54.92 -1.12
N PRO A 834 2.31 -55.74 -1.69
CA PRO A 834 1.01 -55.23 -2.15
C PRO A 834 0.14 -54.61 -1.05
N VAL A 835 0.18 -55.15 0.19
CA VAL A 835 -0.54 -54.55 1.32
C VAL A 835 0.02 -53.16 1.64
N PHE A 836 1.35 -53.00 1.71
CA PHE A 836 1.95 -51.67 1.87
C PHE A 836 1.71 -50.75 0.68
N LEU A 837 1.67 -51.25 -0.56
CA LEU A 837 1.32 -50.46 -1.75
C LEU A 837 -0.13 -49.95 -1.69
N PHE A 838 -1.07 -50.79 -1.25
CA PHE A 838 -2.47 -50.39 -1.06
C PHE A 838 -2.62 -49.39 0.09
N ILE A 839 -1.95 -49.60 1.22
CA ILE A 839 -1.90 -48.63 2.33
C ILE A 839 -1.31 -47.30 1.85
N THR A 840 -0.23 -47.33 1.06
CA THR A 840 0.36 -46.12 0.46
C THR A 840 -0.65 -45.39 -0.42
N PHE A 841 -1.36 -46.11 -1.29
CA PHE A 841 -2.38 -45.51 -2.15
C PHE A 841 -3.50 -44.85 -1.35
N VAL A 842 -4.03 -45.51 -0.31
CA VAL A 842 -5.04 -44.91 0.57
C VAL A 842 -4.49 -43.68 1.30
N LEU A 843 -3.29 -43.75 1.87
CA LEU A 843 -2.67 -42.62 2.59
C LEU A 843 -2.40 -41.41 1.68
N VAL A 844 -1.91 -41.62 0.46
CA VAL A 844 -1.70 -40.55 -0.54
C VAL A 844 -3.02 -39.94 -0.96
N MET A 845 -4.03 -40.76 -1.30
CA MET A 845 -5.36 -40.28 -1.69
C MET A 845 -6.02 -39.48 -0.56
N THR A 846 -5.94 -39.93 0.69
CA THR A 846 -6.49 -39.18 1.84
C THR A 846 -5.70 -37.90 2.11
N GLY A 847 -4.36 -37.95 2.02
CA GLY A 847 -3.50 -36.78 2.24
C GLY A 847 -3.70 -35.64 1.25
N PHE A 848 -4.20 -35.91 0.04
CA PHE A 848 -4.51 -34.86 -0.94
C PHE A 848 -5.74 -34.00 -0.58
N PHE A 849 -6.73 -34.58 0.11
CA PHE A 849 -8.01 -33.90 0.45
C PHE A 849 -8.10 -33.42 1.90
N LEU A 850 -7.15 -33.74 2.76
CA LEU A 850 -7.09 -33.20 4.12
C LEU A 850 -6.38 -31.84 4.15
N THR A 851 -6.86 -30.95 5.02
CA THR A 851 -6.18 -29.69 5.35
C THR A 851 -4.74 -29.98 5.77
N SER A 852 -3.80 -29.33 5.09
CA SER A 852 -2.37 -29.60 5.16
C SER A 852 -1.62 -28.47 5.85
N PHE A 853 -2.01 -27.22 5.62
CA PHE A 853 -1.46 -26.09 6.36
C PHE A 853 -2.48 -24.96 6.50
N SER A 854 -2.22 -24.11 7.47
CA SER A 854 -3.01 -22.92 7.81
C SER A 854 -2.09 -21.70 7.88
N PHE A 855 -2.61 -20.54 7.51
CA PHE A 855 -1.98 -19.24 7.72
C PHE A 855 -2.85 -18.41 8.67
N ASP A 856 -2.26 -18.00 9.80
CA ASP A 856 -2.87 -17.08 10.75
C ASP A 856 -2.26 -15.69 10.53
N PHE A 857 -3.10 -14.71 10.24
CA PHE A 857 -2.70 -13.30 10.16
C PHE A 857 -2.91 -12.65 11.52
N ASN A 858 -1.81 -12.18 12.11
CA ASN A 858 -1.73 -11.56 13.44
C ASN A 858 -1.31 -10.09 13.35
N GLY A 859 -1.23 -9.42 14.50
CA GLY A 859 -0.88 -8.01 14.60
C GLY A 859 -1.96 -7.10 14.01
N LEU A 860 -1.58 -5.87 13.69
CA LEU A 860 -2.50 -4.83 13.21
C LEU A 860 -3.25 -5.28 11.94
N ALA A 861 -2.58 -5.96 11.01
CA ALA A 861 -3.22 -6.49 9.80
C ALA A 861 -4.24 -7.61 10.09
N GLY A 862 -3.91 -8.57 10.96
CA GLY A 862 -4.83 -9.63 11.38
C GLY A 862 -6.08 -9.09 12.08
N TRP A 863 -5.88 -8.11 12.95
CA TRP A 863 -6.94 -7.37 13.63
C TRP A 863 -7.79 -6.54 12.66
N ALA A 864 -7.18 -5.89 11.66
CA ALA A 864 -7.89 -5.14 10.63
C ALA A 864 -8.77 -6.04 9.74
N LEU A 865 -8.28 -7.22 9.33
CA LEU A 865 -9.08 -8.23 8.61
C LEU A 865 -10.36 -8.57 9.39
N LYS A 866 -10.23 -8.84 10.69
CA LYS A 866 -11.34 -9.17 11.59
C LYS A 866 -12.33 -8.00 11.76
N ILE A 867 -11.86 -6.75 11.81
CA ILE A 867 -12.71 -5.55 11.82
C ILE A 867 -13.51 -5.42 10.51
N LEU A 868 -12.90 -5.78 9.37
CA LEU A 868 -13.54 -5.83 8.06
C LEU A 868 -14.42 -7.08 7.83
N GLY A 869 -14.66 -7.88 8.88
CA GLY A 869 -15.50 -9.09 8.83
C GLY A 869 -14.85 -10.29 8.12
N GLN A 870 -13.56 -10.21 7.80
CA GLN A 870 -12.80 -11.28 7.13
C GLN A 870 -12.19 -12.25 8.15
N SER A 871 -11.99 -13.50 7.74
CA SER A 871 -11.26 -14.48 8.56
C SER A 871 -9.75 -14.14 8.58
N PRO A 872 -9.12 -14.01 9.76
CA PRO A 872 -7.67 -13.93 9.88
C PRO A 872 -6.99 -15.30 9.73
N GLU A 873 -7.74 -16.41 9.79
CA GLU A 873 -7.25 -17.77 9.54
C GLU A 873 -7.64 -18.23 8.13
N ARG A 874 -6.72 -18.89 7.42
CA ARG A 874 -6.97 -19.55 6.12
C ARG A 874 -6.35 -20.94 6.08
N THR A 875 -7.12 -21.95 5.65
CA THR A 875 -6.70 -23.36 5.58
C THR A 875 -6.65 -23.88 4.14
N PHE A 876 -5.68 -24.77 3.83
CA PHE A 876 -5.48 -25.31 2.48
C PHE A 876 -5.14 -26.81 2.49
N SER A 877 -5.77 -27.60 1.61
CA SER A 877 -5.29 -28.94 1.21
C SER A 877 -4.43 -28.87 -0.07
N VAL A 878 -3.85 -30.01 -0.46
CA VAL A 878 -3.08 -30.15 -1.72
C VAL A 878 -3.96 -29.91 -2.95
N VAL A 879 -5.23 -30.35 -2.91
CA VAL A 879 -6.17 -30.11 -4.01
C VAL A 879 -6.63 -28.66 -4.02
N ASP A 880 -6.90 -28.05 -2.86
CA ASP A 880 -7.33 -26.65 -2.76
C ASP A 880 -6.28 -25.68 -3.30
N LEU A 881 -5.00 -25.90 -2.99
CA LEU A 881 -3.90 -25.09 -3.52
C LEU A 881 -3.91 -25.08 -5.06
N GLY A 882 -4.10 -26.24 -5.69
CA GLY A 882 -4.16 -26.37 -7.14
C GLY A 882 -5.46 -25.82 -7.77
N THR A 883 -6.61 -25.90 -7.09
CA THR A 883 -7.89 -25.38 -7.63
C THR A 883 -8.02 -23.88 -7.46
N GLN A 884 -7.49 -23.31 -6.38
CA GLN A 884 -7.57 -21.87 -6.08
C GLN A 884 -6.51 -21.04 -6.81
N LEU A 885 -5.39 -21.63 -7.25
CA LEU A 885 -4.30 -20.93 -7.95
C LEU A 885 -4.76 -19.96 -9.05
N PRO A 886 -5.75 -20.28 -9.93
CA PRO A 886 -6.21 -19.31 -10.93
C PRO A 886 -7.02 -18.15 -10.35
N GLY A 887 -7.75 -18.35 -9.26
CA GLY A 887 -8.44 -17.26 -8.56
C GLY A 887 -7.49 -16.35 -7.77
N ALA A 888 -6.32 -16.88 -7.41
CA ALA A 888 -5.25 -16.18 -6.72
C ALA A 888 -4.34 -15.33 -7.63
N ALA A 889 -4.62 -15.28 -8.93
CA ALA A 889 -3.88 -14.50 -9.91
C ALA A 889 -4.80 -13.53 -10.66
N LYS A 890 -4.26 -12.36 -11.04
CA LYS A 890 -5.00 -11.28 -11.71
C LYS A 890 -5.65 -11.70 -13.03
N GLU A 891 -4.97 -12.55 -13.79
CA GLU A 891 -5.47 -13.14 -15.04
C GLU A 891 -5.61 -14.67 -14.90
N PRO A 892 -6.76 -15.18 -14.42
CA PRO A 892 -7.02 -16.61 -14.22
C PRO A 892 -6.86 -17.48 -15.48
N ASN A 893 -6.92 -16.87 -16.67
CA ASN A 893 -6.83 -17.54 -17.96
C ASN A 893 -5.54 -17.23 -18.73
N SER A 894 -4.58 -16.52 -18.12
CA SER A 894 -3.26 -16.30 -18.71
C SER A 894 -2.54 -17.63 -18.94
N PHE A 895 -1.66 -17.66 -19.95
CA PHE A 895 -0.90 -18.86 -20.30
C PHE A 895 -0.03 -19.34 -19.12
N ALA A 896 0.57 -18.42 -18.37
CA ALA A 896 1.39 -18.67 -17.19
C ALA A 896 0.62 -19.47 -16.12
N VAL A 897 -0.40 -18.85 -15.54
CA VAL A 897 -1.23 -19.43 -14.47
C VAL A 897 -1.83 -20.79 -14.89
N ARG A 898 -2.26 -20.93 -16.14
CA ARG A 898 -2.81 -22.20 -16.65
C ARG A 898 -1.76 -23.27 -16.89
N ILE A 899 -0.56 -22.96 -17.39
CA ILE A 899 0.50 -23.98 -17.48
C ILE A 899 1.00 -24.38 -16.09
N THR A 900 1.13 -23.43 -15.17
CA THR A 900 1.49 -23.69 -13.76
C THR A 900 0.48 -24.60 -13.08
N GLN A 901 -0.83 -24.33 -13.22
CA GLN A 901 -1.90 -25.20 -12.69
C GLN A 901 -1.87 -26.61 -13.30
N ILE A 902 -1.71 -26.73 -14.63
CA ILE A 902 -1.66 -28.04 -15.31
C ILE A 902 -0.46 -28.85 -14.82
N VAL A 903 0.71 -28.21 -14.70
CA VAL A 903 1.95 -28.88 -14.26
C VAL A 903 1.86 -29.29 -12.79
N TYR A 904 1.30 -28.44 -11.92
CA TYR A 904 1.05 -28.74 -10.51
C TYR A 904 0.22 -30.02 -10.35
N PHE A 905 -0.97 -30.08 -10.96
CA PHE A 905 -1.83 -31.27 -10.87
C PHE A 905 -1.20 -32.50 -11.54
N LEU A 906 -0.48 -32.32 -12.65
CA LEU A 906 0.18 -33.42 -13.35
C LEU A 906 1.27 -34.08 -12.48
N THR A 907 2.17 -33.29 -11.89
CA THR A 907 3.37 -33.82 -11.19
C THR A 907 3.11 -34.22 -9.74
N ILE A 908 2.18 -33.57 -9.04
CA ILE A 908 1.90 -33.81 -7.61
C ILE A 908 0.74 -34.79 -7.41
N VAL A 909 -0.31 -34.73 -8.24
CA VAL A 909 -1.53 -35.55 -8.05
C VAL A 909 -1.60 -36.69 -9.07
N ALA A 910 -1.65 -36.39 -10.37
CA ALA A 910 -1.93 -37.39 -11.40
C ALA A 910 -0.81 -38.43 -11.55
N ILE A 911 0.45 -38.01 -11.67
CA ILE A 911 1.58 -38.91 -11.91
C ILE A 911 1.85 -39.86 -10.72
N PRO A 912 1.82 -39.43 -9.44
CA PRO A 912 1.95 -40.37 -8.31
C PRO A 912 0.82 -41.41 -8.24
N ILE A 913 -0.42 -41.03 -8.58
CA ILE A 913 -1.55 -41.97 -8.71
C ILE A 913 -1.30 -42.97 -9.85
N LEU A 914 -0.95 -42.48 -11.05
CA LEU A 914 -0.64 -43.31 -12.22
C LEU A 914 0.52 -44.26 -11.95
N HIS A 915 1.54 -43.81 -11.21
CA HIS A 915 2.68 -44.63 -10.81
C HIS A 915 2.26 -45.78 -9.86
N LEU A 916 1.48 -45.47 -8.82
CA LEU A 916 0.95 -46.48 -7.88
C LEU A 916 0.07 -47.52 -8.59
N VAL A 917 -0.83 -47.08 -9.47
CA VAL A 917 -1.67 -47.96 -10.29
C VAL A 917 -0.81 -48.80 -11.24
N SER A 918 0.22 -48.22 -11.85
CA SER A 918 1.15 -48.94 -12.74
C SER A 918 1.98 -49.99 -12.00
N LEU A 919 2.44 -49.71 -10.77
CA LEU A 919 3.10 -50.71 -9.91
C LEU A 919 2.16 -51.85 -9.53
N PHE A 920 0.90 -51.55 -9.22
CA PHE A 920 -0.12 -52.56 -8.91
C PHE A 920 -0.40 -53.45 -10.13
N ALA A 921 -0.61 -52.84 -11.30
CA ALA A 921 -0.80 -53.52 -12.57
C ALA A 921 0.41 -54.42 -12.94
N LEU A 922 1.62 -53.89 -12.82
CA LEU A 922 2.88 -54.59 -13.12
C LEU A 922 3.11 -55.81 -12.22
N TRP A 923 2.59 -55.81 -10.98
CA TRP A 923 2.70 -56.93 -10.05
C TRP A 923 1.68 -58.04 -10.30
N PHE A 924 0.41 -57.65 -10.46
CA PHE A 924 -0.73 -58.56 -10.45
C PHE A 924 -1.21 -59.03 -11.83
N LEU A 925 -1.07 -58.22 -12.89
CA LEU A 925 -1.59 -58.61 -14.20
C LEU A 925 -0.71 -59.72 -14.84
N PRO A 926 -1.31 -60.78 -15.38
CA PRO A 926 -0.60 -61.72 -16.22
C PRO A 926 -0.23 -61.01 -17.53
N LEU A 927 1.07 -60.84 -17.78
CA LEU A 927 1.57 -60.10 -18.93
C LEU A 927 2.82 -60.79 -19.50
N GLN A 928 3.02 -60.68 -20.81
CA GLN A 928 4.26 -61.11 -21.46
C GLN A 928 5.43 -60.19 -21.05
N ARG A 929 6.66 -60.70 -21.07
CA ARG A 929 7.84 -59.94 -20.65
C ARG A 929 8.03 -58.64 -21.43
N LYS A 930 7.72 -58.61 -22.74
CA LYS A 930 7.79 -57.38 -23.55
C LYS A 930 6.96 -56.24 -22.94
N PHE A 931 5.72 -56.54 -22.55
CA PHE A 931 4.82 -55.56 -21.92
C PHE A 931 5.20 -55.27 -20.46
N GLN A 932 5.61 -56.26 -19.67
CA GLN A 932 6.12 -56.01 -18.30
C GLN A 932 7.39 -55.17 -18.29
N SER A 933 8.28 -55.35 -19.27
CA SER A 933 9.49 -54.55 -19.41
C SER A 933 9.17 -53.12 -19.87
N TRP A 934 8.21 -52.94 -20.78
CA TRP A 934 7.72 -51.60 -21.15
C TRP A 934 7.10 -50.88 -19.94
N LEU A 935 6.20 -51.54 -19.22
CA LEU A 935 5.52 -50.99 -18.05
C LEU A 935 6.50 -50.72 -16.89
N TYR A 936 7.54 -51.55 -16.71
CA TYR A 936 8.63 -51.27 -15.76
C TYR A 936 9.37 -49.97 -16.08
N HIS A 937 9.74 -49.72 -17.34
CA HIS A 937 10.36 -48.45 -17.73
C HIS A 937 9.38 -47.27 -17.62
N ALA A 938 8.09 -47.48 -17.89
CA ALA A 938 7.06 -46.47 -17.64
C ALA A 938 6.96 -46.10 -16.15
N CYS A 939 7.10 -47.07 -15.22
CA CYS A 939 7.22 -46.78 -13.79
C CYS A 939 8.50 -46.01 -13.43
N GLU A 940 9.65 -46.29 -14.07
CA GLU A 940 10.87 -45.49 -13.88
C GLU A 940 10.63 -44.01 -14.31
N VAL A 941 9.94 -43.78 -15.43
CA VAL A 941 9.54 -42.43 -15.89
C VAL A 941 8.55 -41.76 -14.92
N PHE A 942 7.47 -42.45 -14.54
CA PHE A 942 6.47 -41.87 -13.62
C PHE A 942 7.07 -41.54 -12.25
N TYR A 943 7.99 -42.36 -11.72
CA TYR A 943 8.68 -42.04 -10.47
C TYR A 943 9.61 -40.82 -10.59
N ALA A 944 10.26 -40.62 -11.74
CA ALA A 944 11.09 -39.45 -12.01
C ALA A 944 10.29 -38.14 -12.15
N TRP A 945 9.01 -38.21 -12.57
CA TRP A 945 8.11 -37.04 -12.67
C TRP A 945 7.20 -36.84 -11.44
N SER A 946 7.11 -37.86 -10.57
CA SER A 946 6.34 -37.82 -9.33
C SER A 946 6.98 -36.86 -8.33
N CYS A 947 6.41 -35.65 -8.20
CA CYS A 947 6.97 -34.56 -7.39
C CYS A 947 6.36 -34.43 -5.98
N ILE A 948 5.52 -35.37 -5.53
CA ILE A 948 4.89 -35.33 -4.20
C ILE A 948 5.90 -35.20 -3.03
N ASP A 949 7.11 -35.75 -3.20
CA ASP A 949 8.23 -35.63 -2.26
C ASP A 949 8.91 -34.25 -2.30
N VAL A 950 9.09 -33.70 -3.50
CA VAL A 950 9.59 -32.33 -3.70
C VAL A 950 8.59 -31.30 -3.15
N PHE A 951 7.29 -31.52 -3.34
CA PHE A 951 6.21 -30.69 -2.80
C PHE A 951 6.13 -30.71 -1.27
N VAL A 952 6.25 -31.89 -0.65
CA VAL A 952 6.34 -32.01 0.82
C VAL A 952 7.52 -31.17 1.36
N ILE A 953 8.65 -31.18 0.67
CA ILE A 953 9.84 -30.43 1.09
C ILE A 953 9.68 -28.92 0.83
N SER A 954 9.02 -28.48 -0.25
CA SER A 954 8.71 -27.06 -0.45
C SER A 954 7.71 -26.54 0.58
N VAL A 955 6.72 -27.35 1.01
CA VAL A 955 5.79 -26.98 2.09
C VAL A 955 6.54 -26.83 3.42
N ILE A 956 7.43 -27.76 3.78
CA ILE A 956 8.27 -27.63 4.98
C ILE A 956 9.16 -26.38 4.91
N ALA A 957 9.83 -26.16 3.77
CA ALA A 957 10.72 -25.01 3.59
C ALA A 957 9.97 -23.67 3.65
N ALA A 958 8.78 -23.59 3.03
CA ALA A 958 7.94 -22.40 3.11
C ALA A 958 7.49 -22.15 4.55
N ILE A 959 6.91 -23.13 5.24
CA ILE A 959 6.32 -22.95 6.58
C ILE A 959 7.37 -22.54 7.62
N VAL A 960 8.59 -23.08 7.57
CA VAL A 960 9.67 -22.74 8.51
C VAL A 960 10.17 -21.30 8.37
N GLU A 961 10.07 -20.71 7.17
CA GLU A 961 10.78 -19.47 6.83
C GLU A 961 9.84 -18.30 6.45
N LEU A 962 8.57 -18.58 6.09
CA LEU A 962 7.60 -17.59 5.60
C LEU A 962 7.39 -16.44 6.59
N SER A 963 7.24 -16.75 7.88
CA SER A 963 7.06 -15.74 8.94
C SER A 963 8.27 -14.80 9.08
N GLN A 964 9.48 -15.32 8.91
CA GLN A 964 10.74 -14.55 9.01
C GLN A 964 11.04 -13.76 7.72
N PHE A 965 10.60 -14.27 6.57
CA PHE A 965 10.67 -13.52 5.30
C PHE A 965 9.59 -12.43 5.22
N ALA A 966 8.37 -12.72 5.70
CA ALA A 966 7.27 -11.77 5.77
C ALA A 966 7.61 -10.54 6.64
N SER A 967 8.17 -10.75 7.83
CA SER A 967 8.59 -9.64 8.70
C SER A 967 9.70 -8.80 8.07
N PHE A 968 10.68 -9.41 7.40
CA PHE A 968 11.73 -8.68 6.67
C PHE A 968 11.19 -7.85 5.50
N MET A 969 10.16 -8.31 4.79
CA MET A 969 9.54 -7.53 3.71
C MET A 969 8.82 -6.27 4.20
N VAL A 970 8.24 -6.31 5.40
CA VAL A 970 7.49 -5.17 5.98
C VAL A 970 8.32 -4.28 6.91
N GLU A 971 9.47 -4.74 7.40
CA GLU A 971 10.42 -3.99 8.25
C GLU A 971 10.70 -2.56 7.71
N PRO A 972 10.92 -2.32 6.39
CA PRO A 972 11.16 -0.98 5.85
C PRO A 972 9.96 -0.03 5.90
N MET A 973 8.74 -0.52 6.16
CA MET A 973 7.51 0.29 6.25
C MET A 973 7.03 0.39 7.71
N CYS A 974 6.99 -0.74 8.41
CA CYS A 974 6.44 -0.85 9.76
C CYS A 974 7.43 -0.43 10.85
N GLY A 975 8.71 -0.76 10.66
CA GLY A 975 9.81 -0.41 11.57
C GLY A 975 10.44 0.97 11.29
N ALA A 976 10.14 1.57 10.13
CA ALA A 976 10.57 2.92 9.81
C ALA A 976 9.90 3.95 10.74
N LYS A 977 10.69 4.88 11.28
CA LYS A 977 10.19 5.96 12.13
C LYS A 977 9.57 7.05 11.26
N ILE A 978 8.37 7.49 11.64
CA ILE A 978 7.68 8.63 11.02
C ILE A 978 8.37 9.90 11.52
N ASP A 979 9.02 10.66 10.64
CA ASP A 979 9.84 11.83 11.00
C ASP A 979 9.12 12.85 11.90
N ALA A 980 7.81 13.03 11.69
CA ALA A 980 6.98 13.96 12.47
C ALA A 980 6.61 13.45 13.88
N LEU A 981 6.80 12.17 14.19
CA LEU A 981 6.43 11.53 15.46
C LEU A 981 7.61 10.89 16.21
N GLY A 982 8.73 10.62 15.53
CA GLY A 982 9.88 9.90 16.10
C GLY A 982 9.62 8.43 16.45
N MET A 983 8.42 7.92 16.16
CA MET A 983 7.97 6.55 16.42
C MET A 983 7.73 5.78 15.12
N SER A 984 7.93 4.46 15.13
CA SER A 984 7.54 3.54 14.06
C SER A 984 6.07 3.10 14.21
N ILE A 985 5.54 2.40 13.20
CA ILE A 985 4.18 1.84 13.27
C ILE A 985 4.13 0.76 14.36
N ASP A 986 5.14 -0.09 14.45
CA ASP A 986 5.22 -1.12 15.51
C ASP A 986 5.26 -0.51 16.92
N GLU A 987 6.03 0.58 17.13
CA GLU A 987 6.06 1.30 18.42
C GLU A 987 4.70 1.93 18.78
N ILE A 988 3.91 2.37 17.78
CA ILE A 988 2.54 2.89 17.97
C ILE A 988 1.55 1.75 18.27
N VAL A 989 1.65 0.62 17.56
CA VAL A 989 0.82 -0.57 17.76
C VAL A 989 1.06 -1.15 19.16
N ALA A 990 2.31 -1.34 19.57
CA ALA A 990 2.66 -1.77 20.93
C ALA A 990 2.09 -0.83 22.00
N LYS A 991 2.36 0.48 21.89
CA LYS A 991 2.05 1.48 22.92
C LYS A 991 0.56 1.73 23.13
N PHE A 992 -0.27 1.59 22.09
CA PHE A 992 -1.69 1.94 22.16
C PHE A 992 -2.64 0.77 21.88
N PHE A 993 -2.25 -0.21 21.05
CA PHE A 993 -3.11 -1.30 20.60
C PHE A 993 -2.70 -2.68 21.12
N GLY A 994 -1.66 -2.79 21.95
CA GLY A 994 -1.17 -4.07 22.50
C GLY A 994 -2.18 -4.93 23.27
N GLU A 995 -3.26 -4.35 23.82
CA GLU A 995 -4.33 -5.08 24.51
C GLU A 995 -5.41 -5.65 23.56
N GLU A 996 -5.31 -5.42 22.25
CA GLU A 996 -6.32 -5.85 21.28
C GLU A 996 -6.22 -7.35 20.94
N GLN A 997 -7.38 -8.00 20.77
CA GLN A 997 -7.44 -9.43 20.45
C GLN A 997 -6.96 -9.69 19.01
N LEU A 998 -5.74 -10.26 18.89
CA LEU A 998 -4.85 -10.51 17.73
C LEU A 998 -3.56 -9.65 17.70
N ILE A 999 -3.46 -8.63 18.56
CA ILE A 999 -2.26 -7.80 18.77
C ILE A 999 -1.59 -8.13 20.12
N GLU A 1000 -2.32 -8.66 21.11
CA GLU A 1000 -1.74 -9.18 22.35
C GLU A 1000 -0.69 -10.27 22.08
N GLY A 1001 0.56 -10.02 22.50
CA GLY A 1001 1.72 -10.88 22.20
C GLY A 1001 2.22 -10.82 20.74
N HIS A 1002 1.62 -9.95 19.93
CA HIS A 1002 1.79 -9.76 18.49
C HIS A 1002 1.80 -8.26 18.14
N GLU A 1003 2.63 -7.51 18.86
CA GLU A 1003 2.74 -6.04 18.83
C GLU A 1003 3.41 -5.52 17.55
N THR A 1004 2.95 -5.98 16.38
CA THR A 1004 3.49 -5.61 15.07
C THR A 1004 2.41 -5.18 14.09
N CYS A 1005 2.82 -4.39 13.12
CA CYS A 1005 2.10 -3.92 11.95
C CYS A 1005 1.57 -5.06 11.07
N PHE A 1006 2.35 -6.14 10.87
CA PHE A 1006 1.98 -7.31 10.07
C PHE A 1006 2.78 -8.55 10.50
N GLU A 1007 2.08 -9.59 10.94
CA GLU A 1007 2.68 -10.91 11.22
C GLU A 1007 1.85 -12.01 10.55
N VAL A 1008 2.54 -12.99 9.97
CA VAL A 1008 1.92 -14.21 9.40
C VAL A 1008 2.55 -15.42 10.07
N LYS A 1009 1.73 -16.27 10.69
CA LYS A 1009 2.15 -17.59 11.18
C LYS A 1009 1.69 -18.67 10.22
N ALA A 1010 2.53 -19.66 9.99
CA ALA A 1010 2.20 -20.82 9.17
C ALA A 1010 2.21 -22.08 10.04
N ASN A 1011 1.09 -22.81 10.10
CA ASN A 1011 0.92 -24.00 10.94
C ASN A 1011 0.85 -25.28 10.08
N LEU A 1012 1.31 -26.40 10.65
CA LEU A 1012 1.26 -27.73 10.02
C LEU A 1012 0.03 -28.52 10.50
N GLU A 1013 -0.98 -28.62 9.64
CA GLU A 1013 -2.21 -29.35 9.92
C GLU A 1013 -2.04 -30.88 9.85
N SER A 1014 -3.00 -31.59 10.43
CA SER A 1014 -2.99 -33.06 10.52
C SER A 1014 -2.85 -33.78 9.17
N GLY A 1015 -3.35 -33.20 8.07
CA GLY A 1015 -3.20 -33.75 6.72
C GLY A 1015 -1.76 -33.75 6.21
N CYS A 1016 -0.94 -32.76 6.60
CA CYS A 1016 0.46 -32.69 6.15
C CYS A 1016 1.34 -33.70 6.89
N TRP A 1017 1.10 -33.95 8.17
CA TRP A 1017 1.71 -35.07 8.90
C TRP A 1017 1.35 -36.43 8.28
N LEU A 1018 0.10 -36.60 7.83
CA LEU A 1018 -0.31 -37.78 7.06
C LEU A 1018 0.43 -37.87 5.72
N LEU A 1019 0.55 -36.75 5.00
CA LEU A 1019 1.24 -36.64 3.72
C LEU A 1019 2.74 -36.98 3.85
N PHE A 1020 3.42 -36.54 4.92
CA PHE A 1020 4.82 -36.91 5.20
C PHE A 1020 4.97 -38.42 5.36
N VAL A 1021 4.12 -39.07 6.15
CA VAL A 1021 4.12 -40.53 6.34
C VAL A 1021 3.81 -41.25 5.02
N ALA A 1022 2.84 -40.74 4.25
CA ALA A 1022 2.48 -41.27 2.93
C ALA A 1022 3.66 -41.22 1.94
N VAL A 1023 4.38 -40.09 1.88
CA VAL A 1023 5.54 -39.86 1.00
C VAL A 1023 6.74 -40.71 1.39
N VAL A 1024 7.04 -40.84 2.69
CA VAL A 1024 8.13 -41.72 3.16
C VAL A 1024 7.82 -43.18 2.83
N LEU A 1025 6.57 -43.63 3.08
CA LEU A 1025 6.15 -44.98 2.74
C LEU A 1025 6.17 -45.22 1.22
N TYR A 1026 5.65 -44.28 0.42
CA TYR A 1026 5.68 -44.30 -1.04
C TYR A 1026 7.08 -44.46 -1.61
N THR A 1027 8.04 -43.72 -1.08
CA THR A 1027 9.45 -43.78 -1.49
C THR A 1027 10.06 -45.15 -1.16
N ILE A 1028 9.86 -45.64 0.06
CA ILE A 1028 10.38 -46.94 0.52
C ILE A 1028 9.76 -48.10 -0.27
N VAL A 1029 8.43 -48.11 -0.44
CA VAL A 1029 7.69 -49.14 -1.18
C VAL A 1029 8.11 -49.14 -2.63
N THR A 1030 8.23 -47.97 -3.28
CA THR A 1030 8.71 -47.87 -4.66
C THR A 1030 10.10 -48.47 -4.82
N ILE A 1031 11.08 -48.03 -4.02
CA ILE A 1031 12.48 -48.47 -4.16
C ILE A 1031 12.59 -50.00 -3.93
N ALA A 1032 11.88 -50.53 -2.92
CA ALA A 1032 11.84 -51.97 -2.68
C ALA A 1032 11.18 -52.74 -3.83
N MET A 1033 10.03 -52.26 -4.31
CA MET A 1033 9.26 -52.92 -5.35
C MET A 1033 9.97 -52.91 -6.70
N MET A 1034 10.56 -51.78 -7.11
CA MET A 1034 11.33 -51.68 -8.35
C MET A 1034 12.57 -52.59 -8.33
N GLN A 1035 13.30 -52.68 -7.20
CA GLN A 1035 14.39 -53.65 -7.06
C GLN A 1035 13.93 -55.11 -7.19
N ILE A 1036 12.75 -55.44 -6.64
CA ILE A 1036 12.22 -56.81 -6.66
C ILE A 1036 11.66 -57.17 -8.05
N VAL A 1037 10.95 -56.26 -8.70
CA VAL A 1037 10.47 -56.42 -10.08
C VAL A 1037 11.65 -56.58 -11.04
N LYS A 1038 12.71 -55.76 -10.92
CA LYS A 1038 13.94 -55.90 -11.73
C LYS A 1038 14.58 -57.28 -11.57
N ARG A 1039 14.67 -57.78 -10.33
CA ARG A 1039 15.18 -59.15 -10.04
C ARG A 1039 14.26 -60.27 -10.53
N ALA A 1040 12.94 -60.04 -10.62
CA ALA A 1040 11.99 -61.03 -11.09
C ALA A 1040 11.86 -61.04 -12.63
N LEU A 1041 11.94 -59.88 -13.28
CA LEU A 1041 12.10 -59.74 -14.74
C LEU A 1041 13.37 -60.43 -15.24
N ALA A 1042 14.48 -60.31 -14.52
CA ALA A 1042 15.73 -61.00 -14.86
C ALA A 1042 15.61 -62.54 -14.85
N LYS A 1043 14.65 -63.12 -14.11
CA LYS A 1043 14.37 -64.57 -14.16
C LYS A 1043 13.57 -65.01 -15.39
N ARG A 1044 13.10 -64.06 -16.20
CA ARG A 1044 12.40 -64.27 -17.48
C ARG A 1044 13.32 -64.01 -18.68
N LEU A 1045 14.64 -63.98 -18.46
CA LEU A 1045 15.66 -64.10 -19.52
C LEU A 1045 15.66 -65.52 -20.11
N PRO A 1046 15.91 -65.69 -21.43
CA PRO A 1046 16.21 -67.00 -21.99
C PRO A 1046 17.43 -67.59 -21.26
N THR A 1047 17.44 -68.90 -21.06
CA THR A 1047 18.66 -69.60 -20.61
C THR A 1047 19.68 -69.64 -21.77
N PRO A 1048 20.98 -69.84 -21.49
CA PRO A 1048 21.97 -70.04 -22.56
C PRO A 1048 21.53 -71.14 -23.54
N GLU A 1049 21.04 -72.27 -23.02
CA GLU A 1049 20.49 -73.38 -23.82
C GLU A 1049 19.25 -73.05 -24.68
N GLU A 1050 18.53 -71.95 -24.40
CA GLU A 1050 17.47 -71.43 -25.29
C GLU A 1050 18.04 -70.46 -26.32
N LEU A 1051 19.06 -69.66 -25.96
CA LEU A 1051 19.74 -68.72 -26.85
C LEU A 1051 20.56 -69.46 -27.92
N ASP A 1052 21.29 -70.50 -27.52
CA ASP A 1052 22.09 -71.36 -28.41
C ASP A 1052 21.19 -72.03 -29.45
N LYS A 1053 20.07 -72.63 -29.02
CA LYS A 1053 19.07 -73.23 -29.93
C LYS A 1053 18.36 -72.21 -30.83
N MET A 1054 18.18 -70.98 -30.35
CA MET A 1054 17.70 -69.89 -31.21
C MET A 1054 18.73 -69.51 -32.28
N HIS A 1055 20.03 -69.57 -31.97
CA HIS A 1055 21.10 -69.37 -32.95
C HIS A 1055 21.21 -70.54 -33.94
N GLU A 1056 21.16 -71.80 -33.48
CA GLU A 1056 21.14 -73.00 -34.34
C GLU A 1056 20.00 -72.91 -35.36
N ASN A 1057 18.76 -72.71 -34.91
CA ASN A 1057 17.60 -72.55 -35.80
C ASN A 1057 17.75 -71.37 -36.78
N CYS A 1058 18.43 -70.28 -36.40
CA CYS A 1058 18.69 -69.14 -37.28
C CYS A 1058 19.84 -69.36 -38.28
N ILE A 1059 20.69 -70.37 -38.04
CA ILE A 1059 21.73 -70.83 -38.97
C ILE A 1059 21.09 -71.81 -39.97
N GLU A 1060 20.31 -72.80 -39.52
CA GLU A 1060 19.58 -73.74 -40.38
C GLU A 1060 18.69 -72.98 -41.39
N MET A 1061 17.87 -72.03 -40.92
CA MET A 1061 17.03 -71.19 -41.80
C MET A 1061 17.81 -70.28 -42.77
N LYS A 1062 19.11 -70.08 -42.55
CA LYS A 1062 20.00 -69.36 -43.48
C LYS A 1062 20.65 -70.30 -44.49
N GLU A 1063 21.14 -71.44 -44.04
CA GLU A 1063 21.77 -72.44 -44.91
C GLU A 1063 20.76 -72.99 -45.93
N GLU A 1064 19.52 -73.26 -45.51
CA GLU A 1064 18.39 -73.67 -46.37
C GLU A 1064 17.99 -72.60 -47.43
N ASN A 1065 18.39 -71.34 -47.25
CA ASN A 1065 18.17 -70.26 -48.23
C ASN A 1065 19.36 -70.01 -49.18
N THR A 1066 20.45 -70.79 -49.08
CA THR A 1066 21.66 -70.58 -49.91
C THR A 1066 21.68 -71.40 -51.21
N ASP A 1067 20.90 -72.49 -51.30
CA ASP A 1067 20.91 -73.44 -52.42
C ASP A 1067 20.02 -73.03 -53.61
N VAL A 1068 20.14 -71.77 -54.06
CA VAL A 1068 19.60 -71.31 -55.36
C VAL A 1068 20.65 -70.48 -56.11
N PRO A 1069 21.25 -70.99 -57.20
CA PRO A 1069 22.24 -70.25 -57.98
C PRO A 1069 21.58 -69.17 -58.84
N ILE A 1070 21.75 -67.90 -58.46
CA ILE A 1070 21.28 -66.75 -59.25
C ILE A 1070 22.20 -66.55 -60.46
N ALA A 1071 21.67 -66.76 -61.67
CA ALA A 1071 22.33 -66.38 -62.91
C ALA A 1071 22.18 -64.86 -63.17
N SER A 1072 23.26 -64.22 -63.62
CA SER A 1072 23.35 -62.76 -63.75
C SER A 1072 22.49 -62.19 -64.90
N PRO A 1073 21.76 -61.08 -64.69
CA PRO A 1073 21.18 -60.29 -65.79
C PRO A 1073 22.23 -59.35 -66.39
N VAL A 1074 22.38 -59.37 -67.72
CA VAL A 1074 23.12 -58.36 -68.50
C VAL A 1074 22.13 -57.35 -69.08
N ASN A 1075 22.52 -56.08 -69.15
CA ASN A 1075 21.69 -54.98 -69.67
C ASN A 1075 21.44 -55.07 -71.20
N VAL A 1076 20.34 -54.46 -71.66
CA VAL A 1076 20.26 -53.43 -72.74
C VAL A 1076 18.93 -53.51 -73.53
N VAL A 1077 18.12 -52.46 -73.38
CA VAL A 1077 17.28 -51.73 -74.37
C VAL A 1077 16.83 -52.44 -75.68
N GLY A 1078 15.52 -52.45 -75.96
CA GLY A 1078 15.01 -52.65 -77.34
C GLY A 1078 13.48 -52.72 -77.52
N ALA A 1079 12.88 -51.59 -77.91
CA ALA A 1079 11.57 -51.29 -78.56
C ALA A 1079 10.51 -52.37 -78.95
N ASP A 1080 9.27 -51.86 -79.04
CA ASP A 1080 8.10 -52.27 -79.88
C ASP A 1080 7.37 -53.62 -79.69
N GLY A 1081 6.06 -53.60 -80.00
CA GLY A 1081 5.37 -54.74 -80.62
C GLY A 1081 4.27 -55.48 -79.82
N THR A 1082 3.05 -54.96 -79.83
CA THR A 1082 1.79 -55.75 -79.64
C THR A 1082 1.40 -56.48 -80.95
N PRO A 1083 0.38 -57.37 -81.03
CA PRO A 1083 -0.63 -57.79 -80.04
C PRO A 1083 -0.86 -59.35 -79.97
N ASP A 1084 -2.05 -59.77 -79.51
CA ASP A 1084 -2.77 -61.03 -79.82
C ASP A 1084 -2.39 -62.37 -79.12
N GLN A 1085 -3.33 -63.33 -78.88
CA GLN A 1085 -4.74 -63.23 -78.43
C GLN A 1085 -5.27 -64.63 -77.96
N HIS A 1086 -6.29 -64.62 -77.10
CA HIS A 1086 -7.35 -65.64 -76.90
C HIS A 1086 -7.09 -67.13 -76.49
N THR A 1087 -7.45 -67.42 -75.22
CA THR A 1087 -8.36 -68.49 -74.72
C THR A 1087 -8.20 -69.97 -75.13
N LEU A 1088 -8.32 -70.87 -74.13
CA LEU A 1088 -9.53 -71.72 -73.97
C LEU A 1088 -9.64 -72.40 -72.58
N GLU A 1089 -10.88 -72.43 -72.06
CA GLU A 1089 -11.40 -73.21 -70.92
C GLU A 1089 -12.07 -74.51 -71.44
N PRO A 1090 -12.78 -75.40 -70.67
CA PRO A 1090 -13.41 -75.25 -69.34
C PRO A 1090 -13.27 -76.48 -68.39
N VAL A 1091 -13.99 -76.48 -67.25
CA VAL A 1091 -15.03 -77.49 -66.85
C VAL A 1091 -15.48 -77.28 -65.38
N GLU A 1092 -16.80 -77.34 -65.16
CA GLU A 1092 -17.53 -77.25 -63.87
C GLU A 1092 -18.32 -78.57 -63.60
N PRO A 1093 -19.09 -78.83 -62.50
CA PRO A 1093 -20.16 -77.96 -61.95
C PRO A 1093 -20.41 -77.95 -60.41
N GLU A 1094 -21.17 -76.93 -59.99
CA GLU A 1094 -22.37 -76.84 -59.09
C GLU A 1094 -22.75 -77.98 -58.09
N THR A 1095 -23.59 -77.80 -57.06
CA THR A 1095 -24.49 -76.69 -56.60
C THR A 1095 -24.18 -76.33 -55.13
N ASP A 1096 -24.88 -75.52 -54.31
CA ASP A 1096 -26.13 -74.71 -54.27
C ASP A 1096 -25.95 -73.76 -53.02
N SER A 1097 -26.62 -72.65 -52.69
CA SER A 1097 -27.69 -71.75 -53.22
C SER A 1097 -27.69 -70.47 -52.30
N ASN A 1098 -28.40 -69.34 -52.45
CA ASN A 1098 -29.22 -68.70 -53.49
C ASN A 1098 -29.51 -67.23 -53.03
N LYS A 1099 -29.40 -66.22 -53.92
CA LYS A 1099 -30.17 -64.93 -53.95
C LYS A 1099 -30.07 -63.90 -52.77
N GLU A 1100 -30.22 -62.58 -52.94
CA GLU A 1100 -30.22 -61.65 -54.10
C GLU A 1100 -29.96 -60.19 -53.63
N GLU A 1101 -29.26 -59.39 -54.46
CA GLU A 1101 -29.52 -58.00 -54.98
C GLU A 1101 -30.25 -56.92 -54.12
N GLU A 1102 -30.13 -55.59 -54.33
CA GLU A 1102 -29.57 -54.65 -55.34
C GLU A 1102 -29.21 -53.31 -54.58
N VAL A 1103 -28.50 -52.24 -55.02
CA VAL A 1103 -27.69 -51.87 -56.21
C VAL A 1103 -26.63 -50.79 -55.80
N MET A 1104 -26.27 -49.79 -56.63
CA MET A 1104 -25.14 -48.84 -56.45
C MET A 1104 -25.35 -47.49 -57.22
N ASN A 1105 -24.30 -46.65 -57.32
CA ASN A 1105 -24.07 -45.49 -58.24
C ASN A 1105 -24.65 -44.10 -57.85
N ASP A 1106 -24.08 -42.94 -58.26
CA ASP A 1106 -22.90 -42.55 -59.09
C ASP A 1106 -22.25 -41.25 -58.48
N ASN A 1107 -20.93 -40.97 -58.52
CA ASN A 1107 -20.09 -40.32 -59.58
C ASN A 1107 -20.60 -38.93 -60.08
N ILE A 1108 -19.81 -37.87 -60.40
CA ILE A 1108 -18.33 -37.62 -60.42
C ILE A 1108 -18.01 -36.09 -60.59
N LYS A 1109 -16.88 -35.57 -60.04
CA LYS A 1109 -16.11 -34.32 -60.41
C LYS A 1109 -16.84 -32.92 -60.46
N GLU A 1110 -16.20 -31.73 -60.60
CA GLU A 1110 -14.92 -31.09 -60.14
C GLU A 1110 -15.03 -29.53 -60.30
N GLU A 1111 -14.17 -28.78 -59.59
CA GLU A 1111 -13.65 -27.40 -59.85
C GLU A 1111 -14.55 -26.11 -59.90
N ASP A 1112 -14.20 -25.17 -59.00
CA ASP A 1112 -13.95 -23.71 -59.16
C ASP A 1112 -15.01 -22.57 -59.37
N VAL A 1113 -15.09 -21.68 -58.35
CA VAL A 1113 -14.78 -20.20 -58.33
C VAL A 1113 -15.61 -19.21 -59.22
N PRO A 1114 -15.89 -17.90 -58.87
CA PRO A 1114 -15.72 -17.12 -57.62
C PRO A 1114 -16.99 -16.38 -57.08
N GLN A 1115 -16.83 -15.76 -55.90
CA GLN A 1115 -17.44 -14.52 -55.35
C GLN A 1115 -18.53 -13.74 -56.16
N THR A 1116 -19.65 -13.36 -55.51
CA THR A 1116 -19.91 -11.95 -55.07
C THR A 1116 -21.18 -11.76 -54.20
N VAL A 1117 -21.00 -11.06 -53.07
CA VAL A 1117 -21.84 -9.99 -52.45
C VAL A 1117 -23.35 -9.93 -52.74
N THR A 1118 -24.19 -10.09 -51.69
CA THR A 1118 -25.05 -9.01 -51.10
C THR A 1118 -25.77 -9.46 -49.80
N ASN A 1119 -25.72 -8.59 -48.78
CA ASN A 1119 -26.78 -8.17 -47.86
C ASN A 1119 -27.63 -9.14 -46.99
N ASP A 1120 -27.56 -8.86 -45.68
CA ASP A 1120 -28.64 -8.54 -44.73
C ASP A 1120 -29.58 -9.60 -44.12
N GLU A 1121 -29.82 -9.40 -42.80
CA GLU A 1121 -31.05 -9.63 -42.03
C GLU A 1121 -31.78 -10.99 -42.09
N GLN A 1122 -31.63 -11.84 -41.05
CA GLN A 1122 -32.54 -11.82 -39.87
C GLN A 1122 -32.24 -12.88 -38.78
N ASP A 1123 -32.43 -12.46 -37.53
CA ASP A 1123 -32.94 -13.17 -36.33
C ASP A 1123 -32.65 -14.69 -36.12
N ALA A 1124 -31.71 -14.98 -35.20
CA ALA A 1124 -31.87 -15.98 -34.11
C ALA A 1124 -30.72 -15.88 -33.08
#